data_AF-A0A3A6W169-F1
#
_entry.id   AF-A0A3A6W169-F1
#
_cell.length_a   1.000
_cell.length_b   1.000
_cell.length_c   1.000
_cell.angle_alpha   90.00
_cell.angle_beta   90.00
_cell.angle_gamma   90.00
#
_symmetry.space_group_name_H-M   'P 1'
#
loop_
_entity.id
_entity.type
_entity.pdbx_description
1 polymer ?
#
loop_
_entity_poly.entity_id
_entity_poly.type
_entity_poly.pdbx_seq_one_letter_code
_entity_poly.pdbx_strand_id
1 'polypeptide(L)'
;MQLSQVYDSVRTKQKINALGAQDIEPILNAKNRRLRELGRSGQLTPIWCADYASQATARKLAKAIASLDVGGRKQYLYYHFNGNHTIGFDVERDKSGVYKIFCFESAADPKHMEALDLLYKELAKKDLKFEIKSCQSQLQKDEFNCSVYNLAVLSELGKYAHAFDYLPEQLEEEVSLKATKEIEIEKSITKKRKVKLENMDKITWVKLSDMPTKVIAMGQSYQAMEQALKKSKDFDLDPAVFIQLHKKKYHYDQSEEQSTKYINQRRKHIMDKLDVSIQPILKKSHSKFLERLPLLGLINEGKIPDFHKEITENKSMSLDEKMTYIEKLFFVITKKYTINGYFDSFEKIKEVPPHYLKSLLLLRNEYLCLLASKSRVEYEEFFKNRLNSSPLKYKLEEHCEKIPSVIGVCSLSSLFKQVFPNDFVAEYYQKQDSCGDLILKNPLTGLLQENALLKPAEVMEKLKAFEKEYGDSVGLNLFVHSKIINFLDEARTKYNYHQHYTRLMKVKSGMNEATMLELFESKEYSVVPVAYIITEDNKLYFYHKENHPKLKAVPIDETNFQEMIKTATQQISKSGKKPEEELSLDNEQIKVVCFLDLETLNNFCTLASHAPYSPGELNNIMNLLVLREIYIQYLSKILSSDKVLAAKTWCSLKRLHLNFLDVVQKDVPISSTAREVIMKLDAAEKDYREHQNQRNLSFQKLSTALTSAAKGILEKGYSFFKPANIKDIVSAYFSKEPEEQCGEKGYRQENHEALGFKLSIFHAFSGVGDRWISYERTKPPVKEIDEFDWKFNLSIHKDDLSKAFPIIAEVANQMNLGLFKIMSQAQANSVQKIDSKTMIGRELVIYCNANPELDAEKWIDILVQIENCFKKAGIRTSTATCPASNRKLGKYVSYTHGAWTNVRMDVPFAEGIKETALEDDDLFVNYEYDEAAEAPRKKMASKKLN
;
A
#
# COMPACT_ATOMS: atom_id res chain seq x y z
N MET A 1 18.18 19.01 6.35
CA MET A 1 18.69 18.00 5.40
C MET A 1 18.75 16.67 6.14
N GLN A 2 17.75 15.82 5.94
CA GLN A 2 17.64 14.58 6.72
C GLN A 2 18.76 13.64 6.28
N LEU A 3 19.48 13.03 7.23
CA LEU A 3 20.51 12.01 7.01
C LEU A 3 20.10 10.94 5.98
N SER A 4 18.80 10.63 5.96
CA SER A 4 18.11 9.76 5.02
C SER A 4 18.38 10.13 3.55
N GLN A 5 18.40 11.43 3.21
CA GLN A 5 18.57 11.95 1.85
C GLN A 5 20.00 11.82 1.34
N VAL A 6 20.99 11.91 2.24
CA VAL A 6 22.41 11.74 1.89
C VAL A 6 22.71 10.27 1.62
N TYR A 7 22.20 9.36 2.45
CA TYR A 7 22.40 7.92 2.25
C TYR A 7 21.64 7.39 1.03
N ASP A 8 20.40 7.86 0.80
CA ASP A 8 19.65 7.57 -0.43
C ASP A 8 20.36 8.15 -1.66
N SER A 9 20.88 9.37 -1.59
CA SER A 9 21.66 9.96 -2.68
C SER A 9 22.92 9.15 -3.03
N VAL A 10 23.50 8.40 -2.09
CA VAL A 10 24.69 7.57 -2.32
C VAL A 10 24.29 6.21 -2.88
N ARG A 11 23.30 5.54 -2.26
CA ARG A 11 22.89 4.17 -2.61
C ARG A 11 22.07 4.11 -3.90
N THR A 12 21.14 5.04 -4.09
CA THR A 12 20.24 5.07 -5.24
C THR A 12 20.96 5.46 -6.54
N LYS A 13 22.07 6.23 -6.45
CA LYS A 13 22.90 6.57 -7.63
C LYS A 13 23.76 5.40 -8.13
N GLN A 14 24.10 4.44 -7.26
CA GLN A 14 24.95 3.29 -7.62
C GLN A 14 24.18 2.10 -8.21
N LYS A 15 22.86 2.00 -7.99
CA LYS A 15 22.06 0.83 -8.40
C LYS A 15 20.85 1.19 -9.28
N ILE A 16 21.09 1.65 -10.51
CA ILE A 16 20.11 1.48 -11.61
C ILE A 16 18.93 2.49 -11.62
N ASN A 17 19.16 3.79 -11.42
CA ASN A 17 18.13 4.81 -11.72
C ASN A 17 18.60 5.84 -12.75
N ALA A 18 17.65 6.32 -13.57
CA ALA A 18 17.87 7.43 -14.51
C ALA A 18 18.40 8.67 -13.77
N LEU A 19 19.19 9.50 -14.46
CA LEU A 19 19.74 10.73 -13.86
C LEU A 19 18.57 11.64 -13.46
N GLY A 20 18.45 11.99 -12.17
CA GLY A 20 17.45 12.95 -11.70
C GLY A 20 17.86 14.38 -12.05
N ALA A 21 16.92 15.35 -12.06
CA ALA A 21 17.19 16.73 -12.52
C ALA A 21 18.39 17.40 -11.80
N GLN A 22 18.57 17.14 -10.51
CA GLN A 22 19.70 17.60 -9.70
C GLN A 22 21.07 17.03 -10.13
N ASP A 23 21.09 15.88 -10.82
CA ASP A 23 22.30 15.26 -11.37
C ASP A 23 22.60 15.75 -12.80
N ILE A 24 21.57 16.25 -13.49
CA ILE A 24 21.65 16.70 -14.88
C ILE A 24 22.30 18.06 -14.97
N GLU A 25 22.00 18.98 -14.05
CA GLU A 25 22.55 20.34 -14.11
C GLU A 25 24.09 20.37 -14.08
N PRO A 26 24.81 19.61 -13.22
CA PRO A 26 26.27 19.48 -13.30
C PRO A 26 26.77 18.95 -14.66
N ILE A 27 26.07 17.96 -15.24
CA ILE A 27 26.41 17.37 -16.54
C ILE A 27 26.21 18.38 -17.67
N LEU A 28 25.10 19.12 -17.65
CA LEU A 28 24.79 20.18 -18.60
C LEU A 28 25.79 21.33 -18.48
N ASN A 29 26.15 21.74 -17.28
CA ASN A 29 27.15 22.78 -17.06
C ASN A 29 28.53 22.36 -17.59
N ALA A 30 28.96 21.12 -17.33
CA ALA A 30 30.20 20.59 -17.89
C ALA A 30 30.16 20.54 -19.43
N LYS A 31 29.03 20.12 -20.01
CA LYS A 31 28.85 20.11 -21.47
C LYS A 31 28.85 21.52 -22.06
N ASN A 32 28.14 22.47 -21.47
CA ASN A 32 28.07 23.85 -21.92
C ASN A 32 29.43 24.54 -21.86
N ARG A 33 30.25 24.26 -20.83
CA ARG A 33 31.66 24.70 -20.81
C ARG A 33 32.41 24.17 -22.03
N ARG A 34 32.34 22.86 -22.28
CA ARG A 34 33.00 22.24 -23.44
C ARG A 34 32.48 22.76 -24.79
N LEU A 35 31.18 22.98 -24.94
CA LEU A 35 30.60 23.53 -26.18
C LEU A 35 31.11 24.94 -26.44
N ARG A 36 31.20 25.79 -25.39
CA ARG A 36 31.82 27.12 -25.47
C ARG A 36 33.30 27.06 -25.85
N GLU A 37 34.07 26.19 -25.21
CA GLU A 37 35.50 25.98 -25.54
C GLU A 37 35.71 25.54 -26.99
N LEU A 38 34.75 24.79 -27.55
CA LEU A 38 34.78 24.34 -28.94
C LEU A 38 34.13 25.33 -29.93
N GLY A 39 33.73 26.53 -29.49
CA GLY A 39 33.11 27.55 -30.34
C GLY A 39 31.74 27.16 -30.91
N ARG A 40 30.99 26.29 -30.23
CA ARG A 40 29.70 25.77 -30.70
C ARG A 40 28.53 26.64 -30.22
N SER A 41 27.53 26.83 -31.07
CA SER A 41 26.43 27.81 -30.91
C SER A 41 25.30 27.39 -29.97
N GLY A 42 25.29 26.14 -29.47
CA GLY A 42 24.20 25.60 -28.65
C GLY A 42 24.49 25.63 -27.14
N GLN A 43 23.83 26.49 -26.38
CA GLN A 43 23.74 26.35 -24.92
C GLN A 43 22.60 25.40 -24.56
N LEU A 44 22.92 24.28 -23.90
CA LEU A 44 21.95 23.33 -23.39
C LEU A 44 21.31 23.85 -22.11
N THR A 45 19.98 24.00 -22.12
CA THR A 45 19.19 24.42 -20.96
C THR A 45 18.19 23.32 -20.65
N PRO A 46 18.10 22.84 -19.40
CA PRO A 46 17.06 21.89 -19.08
C PRO A 46 15.70 22.58 -18.93
N ILE A 47 14.65 21.92 -19.41
CA ILE A 47 13.26 22.34 -19.22
C ILE A 47 12.52 21.21 -18.49
N TRP A 48 12.11 21.50 -17.27
CA TRP A 48 11.31 20.60 -16.44
C TRP A 48 10.39 21.41 -15.53
N CYS A 49 9.29 20.79 -15.13
CA CYS A 49 8.49 21.15 -13.96
C CYS A 49 8.52 19.95 -12.99
N ALA A 50 8.16 20.15 -11.73
CA ALA A 50 7.95 19.05 -10.79
C ALA A 50 7.02 17.97 -11.37
N ASP A 51 7.19 16.74 -10.87
CA ASP A 51 6.72 15.48 -11.46
C ASP A 51 5.25 15.48 -11.92
N TYR A 52 4.42 16.31 -11.31
CA TYR A 52 2.97 16.35 -11.49
C TYR A 52 2.41 17.11 -12.71
N ALA A 53 3.21 17.79 -13.56
CA ALA A 53 2.66 18.69 -14.59
C ALA A 53 3.30 18.59 -16.01
N SER A 54 2.76 17.74 -16.89
CA SER A 54 3.23 17.60 -18.29
C SER A 54 2.94 18.83 -19.16
N GLN A 55 1.74 19.41 -19.07
CA GLN A 55 1.37 20.63 -19.81
C GLN A 55 2.15 21.85 -19.34
N ALA A 56 2.47 21.95 -18.04
CA ALA A 56 3.29 23.03 -17.52
C ALA A 56 4.71 23.02 -18.12
N THR A 57 5.30 21.83 -18.31
CA THR A 57 6.61 21.72 -18.96
C THR A 57 6.57 22.19 -20.42
N ALA A 58 5.47 21.92 -21.15
CA ALA A 58 5.27 22.46 -22.50
C ALA A 58 5.12 24.00 -22.50
N ARG A 59 4.31 24.57 -21.58
CA ARG A 59 4.21 26.03 -21.38
C ARG A 59 5.56 26.67 -21.08
N LYS A 60 6.33 26.05 -20.20
CA LYS A 60 7.67 26.51 -19.81
C LYS A 60 8.65 26.47 -20.98
N LEU A 61 8.61 25.42 -21.80
CA LEU A 61 9.37 25.35 -23.05
C LEU A 61 8.93 26.45 -24.02
N ALA A 62 7.63 26.62 -24.27
CA ALA A 62 7.11 27.66 -25.16
C ALA A 62 7.51 29.08 -24.70
N LYS A 63 7.48 29.36 -23.40
CA LYS A 63 7.95 30.62 -22.81
C LYS A 63 9.45 30.82 -23.03
N ALA A 64 10.26 29.77 -22.87
CA ALA A 64 11.70 29.81 -23.14
C ALA A 64 12.00 30.06 -24.64
N ILE A 65 11.26 29.41 -25.54
CA ILE A 65 11.36 29.64 -26.99
C ILE A 65 11.00 31.08 -27.35
N ALA A 66 9.86 31.59 -26.85
CA ALA A 66 9.40 32.95 -27.10
C ALA A 66 10.40 34.03 -26.61
N SER A 67 11.24 33.71 -25.62
CA SER A 67 12.26 34.60 -25.08
C SER A 67 13.57 34.63 -25.89
N LEU A 68 13.66 33.89 -26.99
CA LEU A 68 14.87 33.82 -27.81
C LEU A 68 14.99 35.08 -28.69
N ASP A 69 16.16 35.73 -28.63
CA ASP A 69 16.47 36.89 -29.47
C ASP A 69 16.54 36.51 -30.96
N VAL A 70 16.34 37.49 -31.85
CA VAL A 70 16.49 37.29 -33.30
C VAL A 70 17.94 36.89 -33.62
N GLY A 71 18.12 35.81 -34.37
CA GLY A 71 19.43 35.17 -34.62
C GLY A 71 19.94 34.31 -33.46
N GLY A 72 19.19 34.22 -32.36
CA GLY A 72 19.53 33.38 -31.22
C GLY A 72 19.26 31.91 -31.50
N ARG A 73 20.13 31.04 -30.96
CA ARG A 73 19.96 29.58 -30.97
C ARG A 73 20.20 29.01 -29.58
N LYS A 74 19.33 28.11 -29.13
CA LYS A 74 19.44 27.39 -27.86
C LYS A 74 18.99 25.95 -28.01
N GLN A 75 19.59 25.08 -27.20
CA GLN A 75 19.18 23.68 -27.11
C GLN A 75 18.48 23.45 -25.78
N TYR A 76 17.36 22.73 -25.81
CA TYR A 76 16.60 22.40 -24.62
C TYR A 76 16.56 20.90 -24.41
N LEU A 77 16.73 20.48 -23.16
CA LEU A 77 16.49 19.11 -22.77
C LEU A 77 15.21 19.06 -21.95
N TYR A 78 14.14 18.59 -22.59
CA TYR A 78 12.80 18.51 -22.01
C TYR A 78 12.70 17.22 -21.21
N TYR A 79 12.31 17.33 -19.93
CA TYR A 79 12.18 16.19 -19.03
C TYR A 79 10.73 15.87 -18.69
N HIS A 80 10.35 14.61 -18.89
CA HIS A 80 9.12 14.03 -18.37
C HIS A 80 9.42 13.25 -17.09
N PHE A 81 9.28 13.91 -15.93
CA PHE A 81 9.61 13.33 -14.63
C PHE A 81 8.79 12.09 -14.27
N ASN A 82 7.48 12.07 -14.53
CA ASN A 82 6.63 10.89 -14.28
C ASN A 82 7.03 9.62 -15.06
N GLY A 83 7.92 9.73 -16.06
CA GLY A 83 8.30 8.62 -16.92
C GLY A 83 9.80 8.39 -17.06
N ASN A 84 10.65 9.09 -16.30
CA ASN A 84 12.11 9.06 -16.48
C ASN A 84 12.54 9.22 -17.97
N HIS A 85 11.80 10.06 -18.71
CA HIS A 85 11.94 10.22 -20.15
C HIS A 85 12.42 11.63 -20.52
N THR A 86 13.15 11.77 -21.62
CA THR A 86 13.69 13.04 -22.08
C THR A 86 13.51 13.20 -23.58
N ILE A 87 13.37 14.44 -24.02
CA ILE A 87 13.24 14.83 -25.42
C ILE A 87 14.23 15.97 -25.68
N GLY A 88 14.97 15.90 -26.78
CA GLY A 88 15.93 16.93 -27.16
C GLY A 88 15.31 17.93 -28.12
N PHE A 89 15.49 19.23 -27.87
CA PHE A 89 15.08 20.31 -28.77
C PHE A 89 16.28 21.17 -29.16
N ASP A 90 16.39 21.52 -30.43
CA ASP A 90 17.35 22.49 -30.97
C ASP A 90 16.55 23.59 -31.66
N VAL A 91 16.63 24.80 -31.11
CA VAL A 91 15.72 25.90 -31.45
C VAL A 91 16.53 27.11 -31.87
N GLU A 92 16.19 27.65 -33.03
CA GLU A 92 16.72 28.90 -33.54
C GLU A 92 15.57 29.86 -33.85
N ARG A 93 15.78 31.15 -33.61
CA ARG A 93 14.95 32.21 -34.16
C ARG A 93 15.70 32.84 -35.31
N ASP A 94 15.27 32.61 -36.53
CA ASP A 94 15.98 33.10 -37.71
C ASP A 94 15.89 34.62 -37.84
N LYS A 95 16.63 35.18 -38.81
CA LYS A 95 16.65 36.63 -39.07
C LYS A 95 15.29 37.21 -39.50
N SER A 96 14.38 36.37 -40.00
CA SER A 96 13.01 36.76 -40.37
C SER A 96 12.04 36.72 -39.17
N GLY A 97 12.52 36.26 -38.01
CA GLY A 97 11.75 36.14 -36.78
C GLY A 97 10.95 34.83 -36.69
N VAL A 98 11.17 33.87 -37.58
CA VAL A 98 10.52 32.55 -37.55
C VAL A 98 11.32 31.61 -36.66
N TYR A 99 10.63 30.89 -35.77
CA TYR A 99 11.26 29.88 -34.92
C TYR A 99 11.41 28.55 -35.66
N LYS A 100 12.65 28.11 -35.87
CA LYS A 100 13.00 26.80 -36.40
C LYS A 100 13.24 25.85 -35.23
N ILE A 101 12.38 24.85 -35.06
CA ILE A 101 12.40 23.93 -33.92
C ILE A 101 12.65 22.52 -34.44
N PHE A 102 13.82 21.96 -34.14
CA PHE A 102 14.08 20.54 -34.34
C PHE A 102 13.89 19.77 -33.05
N CYS A 103 13.14 18.68 -33.10
CA CYS A 103 12.89 17.79 -31.99
C CYS A 103 13.48 16.40 -32.27
N PHE A 104 14.10 15.80 -31.27
CA PHE A 104 14.65 14.45 -31.36
C PHE A 104 14.23 13.63 -30.15
N GLU A 105 13.77 12.41 -30.41
CA GLU A 105 13.42 11.44 -29.37
C GLU A 105 13.97 10.04 -29.73
N SER A 106 14.54 9.39 -28.70
CA SER A 106 15.35 8.18 -28.87
C SER A 106 14.58 6.86 -28.77
N ALA A 107 13.51 6.75 -27.98
CA ALA A 107 12.86 5.50 -27.62
C ALA A 107 11.56 5.20 -28.38
N ALA A 108 11.07 6.15 -29.18
CA ALA A 108 9.69 6.21 -29.66
C ALA A 108 8.64 6.20 -28.55
N ASP A 109 8.91 6.87 -27.43
CA ASP A 109 7.91 7.03 -26.37
C ASP A 109 6.71 7.84 -26.91
N PRO A 110 5.45 7.34 -26.79
CA PRO A 110 4.25 8.06 -27.22
C PRO A 110 4.11 9.47 -26.59
N LYS A 111 4.69 9.71 -25.40
CA LYS A 111 4.71 11.03 -24.76
C LYS A 111 5.39 12.10 -25.62
N HIS A 112 6.27 11.72 -26.53
CA HIS A 112 6.88 12.62 -27.51
C HIS A 112 5.83 13.35 -28.35
N MET A 113 4.84 12.62 -28.86
CA MET A 113 3.78 13.19 -29.69
C MET A 113 2.88 14.12 -28.88
N GLU A 114 2.56 13.76 -27.64
CA GLU A 114 1.82 14.64 -26.74
C GLU A 114 2.61 15.93 -26.44
N ALA A 115 3.91 15.82 -26.13
CA ALA A 115 4.75 16.98 -25.84
C ALA A 115 4.80 17.94 -27.04
N LEU A 116 4.85 17.41 -28.27
CA LEU A 116 4.82 18.20 -29.49
C LEU A 116 3.44 18.82 -29.77
N ASP A 117 2.34 18.10 -29.57
CA ASP A 117 0.99 18.66 -29.73
C ASP A 117 0.74 19.80 -28.74
N LEU A 118 1.13 19.61 -27.48
CA LEU A 118 1.05 20.63 -26.44
C LEU A 118 1.94 21.83 -26.77
N LEU A 119 3.19 21.60 -27.19
CA LEU A 119 4.10 22.68 -27.59
C LEU A 119 3.52 23.48 -28.76
N TYR A 120 2.98 22.80 -29.78
CA TYR A 120 2.34 23.45 -30.92
C TYR A 120 1.20 24.37 -30.46
N LYS A 121 0.30 23.86 -29.61
CA LYS A 121 -0.84 24.62 -29.05
C LYS A 121 -0.37 25.85 -28.29
N GLU A 122 0.66 25.71 -27.45
CA GLU A 122 1.18 26.84 -26.66
C GLU A 122 1.91 27.90 -27.51
N LEU A 123 2.64 27.49 -28.55
CA LEU A 123 3.28 28.43 -29.48
C LEU A 123 2.23 29.15 -30.35
N ALA A 124 1.20 28.44 -30.81
CA ALA A 124 0.10 29.01 -31.58
C ALA A 124 -0.76 29.97 -30.74
N LYS A 125 -1.04 29.64 -29.47
CA LYS A 125 -1.73 30.54 -28.50
C LYS A 125 -0.99 31.87 -28.33
N LYS A 126 0.33 31.89 -28.53
CA LYS A 126 1.19 33.07 -28.44
C LYS A 126 1.38 33.82 -29.78
N ASP A 127 0.67 33.41 -30.84
CA ASP A 127 0.75 34.00 -32.19
C ASP A 127 2.19 34.04 -32.75
N LEU A 128 2.99 33.01 -32.44
CA LEU A 128 4.36 32.90 -32.94
C LEU A 128 4.37 32.27 -34.34
N LYS A 129 5.28 32.72 -35.20
CA LYS A 129 5.58 32.06 -36.48
C LYS A 129 6.66 31.00 -36.26
N PHE A 130 6.34 29.74 -36.49
CA PHE A 130 7.27 28.64 -36.21
C PHE A 130 7.12 27.47 -37.19
N GLU A 131 8.18 26.67 -37.28
CA GLU A 131 8.25 25.42 -38.02
C GLU A 131 8.83 24.33 -37.11
N ILE A 132 8.14 23.20 -36.98
CA ILE A 132 8.60 22.06 -36.18
C ILE A 132 8.95 20.89 -37.10
N LYS A 133 10.20 20.44 -37.02
CA LYS A 133 10.64 19.16 -37.58
C LYS A 133 10.98 18.21 -36.45
N SER A 134 10.57 16.95 -36.53
CA SER A 134 10.81 15.98 -35.47
C SER A 134 11.28 14.63 -35.98
N CYS A 135 12.29 14.06 -35.33
CA CYS A 135 12.74 12.69 -35.57
C CYS A 135 12.43 11.80 -34.37
N GLN A 136 11.56 10.80 -34.58
CA GLN A 136 11.35 9.70 -33.64
C GLN A 136 12.17 8.50 -34.10
N SER A 137 13.27 8.22 -33.42
CA SER A 137 14.36 7.42 -34.01
C SER A 137 14.36 5.93 -33.66
N GLN A 138 13.66 5.53 -32.59
CA GLN A 138 13.73 4.18 -32.01
C GLN A 138 15.18 3.69 -31.78
N LEU A 139 16.15 4.58 -31.58
CA LEU A 139 17.56 4.26 -31.31
C LEU A 139 17.81 3.70 -29.90
N GLN A 140 16.88 3.90 -28.96
CA GLN A 140 16.90 3.34 -27.60
C GLN A 140 15.89 2.17 -27.47
N LYS A 141 16.37 0.98 -27.10
CA LYS A 141 15.60 -0.27 -26.94
C LYS A 141 15.77 -0.86 -25.54
N ASP A 142 16.70 -0.30 -24.78
CA ASP A 142 16.91 -0.65 -23.39
C ASP A 142 16.09 0.28 -22.49
N GLU A 143 15.78 -0.20 -21.29
CA GLU A 143 15.02 0.53 -20.27
C GLU A 143 15.80 1.73 -19.68
N PHE A 144 16.99 2.06 -20.23
CA PHE A 144 17.95 2.96 -19.59
C PHE A 144 18.23 4.27 -20.36
N ASN A 145 17.98 5.39 -19.67
CA ASN A 145 18.55 6.74 -19.82
C ASN A 145 18.57 7.36 -21.25
N CYS A 146 17.38 7.60 -21.80
CA CYS A 146 17.08 8.48 -22.94
C CYS A 146 17.89 9.80 -22.95
N SER A 147 18.19 10.34 -21.77
CA SER A 147 18.96 11.58 -21.62
C SER A 147 20.32 11.53 -22.29
N VAL A 148 21.01 10.38 -22.27
CA VAL A 148 22.33 10.21 -22.89
C VAL A 148 22.24 10.28 -24.41
N TYR A 149 21.22 9.66 -25.00
CA TYR A 149 20.97 9.70 -26.44
C TYR A 149 20.67 11.12 -26.90
N ASN A 150 19.70 11.78 -26.29
CA ASN A 150 19.32 13.16 -26.62
C ASN A 150 20.50 14.12 -26.45
N LEU A 151 21.24 13.99 -25.34
CA LEU A 151 22.45 14.77 -25.11
C LEU A 151 23.54 14.53 -26.15
N ALA A 152 23.68 13.31 -26.66
CA ALA A 152 24.65 12.99 -27.70
C ALA A 152 24.24 13.56 -29.06
N VAL A 153 22.95 13.47 -29.40
CA VAL A 153 22.38 14.06 -30.62
C VAL A 153 22.49 15.57 -30.60
N LEU A 154 22.00 16.26 -29.56
CA LEU A 154 22.11 17.72 -29.47
C LEU A 154 23.56 18.21 -29.56
N SER A 155 24.52 17.48 -28.99
CA SER A 155 25.95 17.80 -29.11
C SER A 155 26.50 17.64 -30.53
N GLU A 156 25.87 16.79 -31.35
CA GLU A 156 26.19 16.61 -32.76
C GLU A 156 25.54 17.71 -33.61
N LEU A 157 24.26 18.00 -33.37
CA LEU A 157 23.51 19.06 -34.07
C LEU A 157 24.09 20.46 -33.81
N GLY A 158 24.64 20.70 -32.62
CA GLY A 158 25.29 21.97 -32.27
C GLY A 158 26.63 22.22 -32.97
N LYS A 159 27.08 21.34 -33.87
CA LYS A 159 28.23 21.61 -34.75
C LYS A 159 27.87 22.44 -35.99
N TYR A 160 26.60 22.43 -36.37
CA TYR A 160 26.10 23.12 -37.56
C TYR A 160 25.78 24.58 -37.22
N ALA A 161 25.77 25.48 -38.20
CA ALA A 161 25.57 26.90 -37.97
C ALA A 161 24.11 27.20 -37.57
N HIS A 162 23.15 26.68 -38.35
CA HIS A 162 21.73 26.89 -38.16
C HIS A 162 20.98 25.60 -37.82
N ALA A 163 19.78 25.75 -37.27
CA ALA A 163 18.83 24.67 -37.11
C ALA A 163 18.37 24.20 -38.49
N PHE A 164 18.32 22.87 -38.68
CA PHE A 164 18.03 22.17 -39.94
C PHE A 164 19.18 22.05 -40.95
N ASP A 165 20.30 22.76 -40.82
CA ASP A 165 21.47 22.62 -41.73
C ASP A 165 22.02 21.20 -41.85
N TYR A 166 21.73 20.34 -40.87
CA TYR A 166 22.12 18.93 -40.84
C TYR A 166 21.13 17.99 -41.50
N LEU A 167 20.01 18.51 -42.00
CA LEU A 167 19.00 17.75 -42.73
C LEU A 167 19.18 17.99 -44.24
N PRO A 168 18.87 17.01 -45.09
CA PRO A 168 18.93 17.18 -46.54
C PRO A 168 17.89 18.19 -47.02
N GLU A 169 18.17 18.85 -48.15
CA GLU A 169 17.26 19.83 -48.78
C GLU A 169 15.92 19.18 -49.18
N GLN A 170 15.96 17.90 -49.60
CA GLN A 170 14.78 17.10 -49.95
C GLN A 170 14.57 15.98 -48.93
N LEU A 171 13.62 16.19 -48.01
CA LEU A 171 13.23 15.22 -46.99
C LEU A 171 11.99 14.43 -47.41
N GLU A 172 11.99 13.13 -47.15
CA GLU A 172 10.78 12.30 -47.24
C GLU A 172 10.18 12.09 -45.85
N GLU A 173 8.96 12.57 -45.64
CA GLU A 173 8.31 12.47 -44.33
C GLU A 173 7.90 11.04 -43.95
N GLU A 174 7.91 10.75 -42.66
CA GLU A 174 7.32 9.53 -42.09
C GLU A 174 5.79 9.67 -41.99
N VAL A 175 5.09 9.19 -43.03
CA VAL A 175 3.64 9.36 -43.21
C VAL A 175 2.83 8.72 -42.07
N SER A 176 3.33 7.64 -41.47
CA SER A 176 2.65 6.92 -40.38
C SER A 176 2.46 7.79 -39.12
N LEU A 177 3.50 8.53 -38.72
CA LEU A 177 3.46 9.44 -37.57
C LEU A 177 2.54 10.64 -37.85
N LYS A 178 2.61 11.18 -39.07
CA LYS A 178 1.77 12.30 -39.52
C LYS A 178 0.27 11.99 -39.45
N ALA A 179 -0.11 10.74 -39.76
CA ALA A 179 -1.50 10.28 -39.74
C ALA A 179 -2.03 9.94 -38.34
N THR A 180 -1.18 9.95 -37.30
CA THR A 180 -1.57 9.56 -35.94
C THR A 180 -2.46 10.63 -35.30
N LYS A 181 -3.66 10.24 -34.85
CA LYS A 181 -4.66 11.14 -34.22
C LYS A 181 -4.98 10.81 -32.76
N GLU A 182 -4.62 9.62 -32.29
CA GLU A 182 -4.81 9.19 -30.90
C GLU A 182 -3.63 8.31 -30.47
N ILE A 183 -3.17 8.48 -29.22
CA ILE A 183 -2.16 7.63 -28.58
C ILE A 183 -2.62 7.19 -27.19
N GLU A 184 -2.02 6.13 -26.67
CA GLU A 184 -2.24 5.63 -25.32
C GLU A 184 -0.98 5.83 -24.45
N ILE A 185 -1.14 6.40 -23.26
CA ILE A 185 -0.05 6.69 -22.31
C ILE A 185 -0.32 5.95 -21.00
N GLU A 186 0.66 5.19 -20.54
CA GLU A 186 0.61 4.48 -19.26
C GLU A 186 0.73 5.47 -18.08
N LYS A 187 -0.25 5.44 -17.15
CA LYS A 187 -0.26 6.26 -15.92
C LYS A 187 0.17 5.45 -14.70
N SER A 188 -0.06 4.13 -14.72
CA SER A 188 0.41 3.13 -13.75
C SER A 188 0.24 1.72 -14.35
N ILE A 189 0.78 0.69 -13.69
CA ILE A 189 0.70 -0.73 -14.12
C ILE A 189 -0.72 -1.15 -14.52
N THR A 190 -1.76 -0.55 -13.92
CA THR A 190 -3.17 -0.91 -14.16
C THR A 190 -4.00 0.17 -14.84
N LYS A 191 -3.44 1.34 -15.17
CA LYS A 191 -4.20 2.47 -15.75
C LYS A 191 -3.48 3.09 -16.93
N LYS A 192 -4.18 3.15 -18.05
CA LYS A 192 -3.75 3.84 -19.27
C LYS A 192 -4.72 4.97 -19.60
N ARG A 193 -4.21 6.07 -20.17
CA ARG A 193 -5.04 7.20 -20.66
C ARG A 193 -4.89 7.34 -22.16
N LYS A 194 -5.98 7.68 -22.83
CA LYS A 194 -5.99 8.03 -24.25
C LYS A 194 -5.79 9.53 -24.41
N VAL A 195 -4.98 9.93 -25.39
CA VAL A 195 -4.69 11.32 -25.72
C VAL A 195 -4.99 11.55 -27.20
N LYS A 196 -5.83 12.54 -27.49
CA LYS A 196 -6.11 12.98 -28.86
C LYS A 196 -5.05 13.98 -29.30
N LEU A 197 -4.55 13.82 -30.53
CA LEU A 197 -3.50 14.63 -31.11
C LEU A 197 -4.08 15.41 -32.30
N GLU A 198 -4.01 16.74 -32.24
CA GLU A 198 -4.69 17.61 -33.20
C GLU A 198 -3.74 18.20 -34.25
N ASN A 199 -2.44 18.25 -33.97
CA ASN A 199 -1.48 19.00 -34.79
C ASN A 199 -0.37 18.14 -35.42
N MET A 200 -0.48 16.80 -35.40
CA MET A 200 0.58 15.92 -35.95
C MET A 200 0.80 16.10 -37.45
N ASP A 201 -0.22 16.52 -38.20
CA ASP A 201 -0.14 16.82 -39.63
C ASP A 201 0.61 18.12 -39.94
N LYS A 202 0.81 18.98 -38.94
CA LYS A 202 1.53 20.25 -39.04
C LYS A 202 3.01 20.15 -38.65
N ILE A 203 3.45 18.95 -38.28
CA ILE A 203 4.82 18.63 -37.91
C ILE A 203 5.45 17.84 -39.06
N THR A 204 6.63 18.27 -39.51
CA THR A 204 7.40 17.52 -40.51
C THR A 204 8.18 16.41 -39.80
N TRP A 205 7.84 15.16 -40.10
CA TRP A 205 8.45 13.98 -39.46
C TRP A 205 9.66 13.47 -40.25
N VAL A 206 10.84 13.63 -39.65
CA VAL A 206 12.14 13.30 -40.24
C VAL A 206 12.51 11.84 -39.95
N LYS A 207 12.85 11.09 -41.00
CA LYS A 207 13.33 9.70 -40.87
C LYS A 207 14.73 9.66 -40.27
N LEU A 208 15.04 8.60 -39.54
CA LEU A 208 16.38 8.38 -39.00
C LEU A 208 17.47 8.35 -40.10
N SER A 209 17.16 7.86 -41.30
CA SER A 209 18.09 7.81 -42.44
C SER A 209 18.55 9.19 -42.93
N ASP A 210 17.77 10.24 -42.64
CA ASP A 210 18.06 11.62 -43.04
C ASP A 210 18.81 12.38 -41.93
N MET A 211 19.12 11.71 -40.81
CA MET A 211 19.94 12.28 -39.74
C MET A 211 21.43 12.07 -40.02
N PRO A 212 22.33 12.89 -39.43
CA PRO A 212 23.77 12.71 -39.59
C PRO A 212 24.23 11.27 -39.28
N THR A 213 25.21 10.75 -40.03
CA THR A 213 25.75 9.38 -39.89
C THR A 213 26.05 8.99 -38.45
N LYS A 214 26.54 9.94 -37.65
CA LYS A 214 26.87 9.70 -36.23
C LYS A 214 25.63 9.51 -35.35
N VAL A 215 24.50 10.10 -35.71
CA VAL A 215 23.18 9.85 -35.08
C VAL A 215 22.68 8.47 -35.47
N ILE A 216 22.74 8.12 -36.76
CA ILE A 216 22.38 6.79 -37.26
C ILE A 216 23.19 5.70 -36.53
N ALA A 217 24.48 5.93 -36.31
CA ALA A 217 25.37 4.97 -35.66
C ALA A 217 25.11 4.75 -34.15
N MET A 218 24.15 5.44 -33.52
CA MET A 218 23.91 5.36 -32.07
C MET A 218 23.08 4.13 -31.61
N GLY A 219 22.43 3.38 -32.50
CA GLY A 219 21.54 2.26 -32.13
C GLY A 219 21.40 1.23 -33.26
N GLN A 220 20.94 -0.01 -33.09
CA GLN A 220 20.68 -0.87 -31.93
C GLN A 220 21.18 -2.30 -32.15
N SER A 221 21.36 -2.68 -33.40
CA SER A 221 22.21 -3.76 -33.88
C SER A 221 22.96 -3.20 -35.08
N TYR A 222 24.11 -3.78 -35.42
CA TYR A 222 24.82 -3.37 -36.65
C TYR A 222 23.98 -3.58 -37.91
N GLN A 223 23.06 -4.53 -37.90
CA GLN A 223 22.10 -4.75 -38.99
C GLN A 223 21.15 -3.56 -39.19
N ALA A 224 20.58 -3.02 -38.10
CA ALA A 224 19.71 -1.85 -38.17
C ALA A 224 20.48 -0.60 -38.64
N MET A 225 21.72 -0.44 -38.17
CA MET A 225 22.62 0.62 -38.63
C MET A 225 22.88 0.51 -40.13
N GLU A 226 23.18 -0.69 -40.64
CA GLU A 226 23.39 -0.94 -42.07
C GLU A 226 22.18 -0.54 -42.91
N GLN A 227 20.99 -0.95 -42.47
CA GLN A 227 19.74 -0.65 -43.18
C GLN A 227 19.44 0.84 -43.21
N ALA A 228 19.71 1.56 -42.12
CA ALA A 228 19.52 3.01 -42.08
C ALA A 228 20.54 3.75 -42.96
N LEU A 229 21.81 3.32 -42.95
CA LEU A 229 22.87 3.88 -43.81
C LEU A 229 22.60 3.62 -45.29
N LYS A 230 22.12 2.43 -45.68
CA LYS A 230 21.71 2.12 -47.07
C LYS A 230 20.61 3.04 -47.60
N LYS A 231 19.77 3.57 -46.71
CA LYS A 231 18.68 4.49 -47.04
C LYS A 231 19.08 5.96 -46.93
N SER A 232 20.26 6.26 -46.39
CA SER A 232 20.73 7.62 -46.18
C SER A 232 21.24 8.19 -47.49
N LYS A 233 20.70 9.33 -47.92
CA LYS A 233 21.06 9.97 -49.20
C LYS A 233 22.46 10.60 -49.15
N ASP A 234 22.88 11.03 -47.95
CA ASP A 234 24.14 11.75 -47.73
C ASP A 234 25.27 10.83 -47.24
N PHE A 235 25.09 9.50 -47.32
CA PHE A 235 26.11 8.53 -46.93
C PHE A 235 26.86 8.01 -48.15
N ASP A 236 28.15 8.38 -48.24
CA ASP A 236 29.02 8.20 -49.40
C ASP A 236 29.92 6.95 -49.33
N LEU A 237 29.89 6.22 -48.21
CA LEU A 237 30.68 5.01 -48.00
C LEU A 237 29.81 3.75 -48.16
N ASP A 238 30.46 2.62 -48.43
CA ASP A 238 29.80 1.32 -48.33
C ASP A 238 29.36 1.05 -46.87
N PRO A 239 28.06 0.80 -46.60
CA PRO A 239 27.56 0.56 -45.24
C PRO A 239 28.23 -0.62 -44.53
N ALA A 240 28.57 -1.69 -45.24
CA ALA A 240 29.22 -2.86 -44.65
C ALA A 240 30.66 -2.55 -44.24
N VAL A 241 31.41 -1.81 -45.07
CA VAL A 241 32.76 -1.33 -44.76
C VAL A 241 32.75 -0.42 -43.55
N PHE A 242 31.82 0.53 -43.49
CA PHE A 242 31.68 1.43 -42.34
C PHE A 242 31.40 0.67 -41.04
N ILE A 243 30.53 -0.34 -41.09
CA ILE A 243 30.23 -1.19 -39.93
C ILE A 243 31.47 -1.90 -39.42
N GLN A 244 32.31 -2.45 -40.30
CA GLN A 244 33.54 -3.13 -39.88
C GLN A 244 34.52 -2.15 -39.22
N LEU A 245 34.67 -0.94 -39.80
CA LEU A 245 35.49 0.11 -39.21
C LEU A 245 34.94 0.57 -37.84
N HIS A 246 33.61 0.69 -37.72
CA HIS A 246 32.95 1.05 -36.49
C HIS A 246 33.12 -0.01 -35.40
N LYS A 247 32.94 -1.30 -35.74
CA LYS A 247 33.22 -2.44 -34.84
C LYS A 247 34.64 -2.42 -34.33
N LYS A 248 35.62 -2.26 -35.25
CA LYS A 248 37.04 -2.19 -34.91
C LYS A 248 37.36 -1.02 -33.97
N LYS A 249 36.83 0.18 -34.27
CA LYS A 249 37.08 1.39 -33.49
C LYS A 249 36.59 1.28 -32.04
N TYR A 250 35.45 0.61 -31.82
CA TYR A 250 34.84 0.48 -30.50
C TYR A 250 35.07 -0.89 -29.85
N HIS A 251 35.94 -1.73 -30.42
CA HIS A 251 36.26 -3.07 -29.91
C HIS A 251 35.00 -3.90 -29.64
N TYR A 252 34.06 -3.88 -30.59
CA TYR A 252 32.80 -4.60 -30.43
C TYR A 252 33.02 -6.11 -30.40
N ASP A 253 32.47 -6.76 -29.38
CA ASP A 253 32.41 -8.21 -29.22
C ASP A 253 30.94 -8.64 -29.23
N GLN A 254 30.61 -9.60 -30.08
CA GLN A 254 29.25 -10.13 -30.18
C GLN A 254 28.84 -10.93 -28.93
N SER A 255 29.79 -11.61 -28.28
CA SER A 255 29.53 -12.34 -27.03
C SER A 255 29.30 -11.39 -25.84
N GLU A 256 29.82 -10.17 -25.91
CA GLU A 256 29.63 -9.11 -24.93
C GLU A 256 28.94 -7.86 -25.52
N GLU A 257 27.93 -8.06 -26.37
CA GLU A 257 27.28 -6.96 -27.10
C GLU A 257 26.81 -5.82 -26.17
N GLN A 258 26.32 -6.16 -24.97
CA GLN A 258 25.83 -5.17 -24.01
C GLN A 258 26.94 -4.30 -23.40
N SER A 259 28.17 -4.79 -23.24
CA SER A 259 29.27 -4.01 -22.65
C SER A 259 30.08 -3.26 -23.71
N THR A 260 30.20 -3.81 -24.92
CA THR A 260 31.11 -3.32 -25.97
C THR A 260 30.45 -2.44 -27.03
N LYS A 261 29.12 -2.31 -27.02
CA LYS A 261 28.40 -1.40 -27.91
C LYS A 261 28.77 0.06 -27.60
N TYR A 262 29.01 0.84 -28.67
CA TYR A 262 29.44 2.24 -28.60
C TYR A 262 28.65 3.09 -27.59
N ILE A 263 27.30 3.02 -27.61
CA ILE A 263 26.48 3.86 -26.72
C ILE A 263 26.56 3.42 -25.26
N ASN A 264 26.76 2.12 -25.00
CA ASN A 264 26.90 1.58 -23.64
C ASN A 264 28.28 1.91 -23.06
N GLN A 265 29.34 1.84 -23.87
CA GLN A 265 30.66 2.34 -23.48
C GLN A 265 30.63 3.85 -23.19
N ARG A 266 29.91 4.63 -24.00
CA ARG A 266 29.74 6.07 -23.78
C ARG A 266 28.91 6.37 -22.54
N ARG A 267 27.87 5.57 -22.26
CA ARG A 267 27.08 5.61 -21.03
C ARG A 267 27.97 5.33 -19.82
N LYS A 268 28.73 4.22 -19.85
CA LYS A 268 29.68 3.84 -18.80
C LYS A 268 30.68 4.96 -18.53
N HIS A 269 31.29 5.53 -19.57
CA HIS A 269 32.23 6.65 -19.41
C HIS A 269 31.61 7.91 -18.79
N ILE A 270 30.35 8.22 -19.12
CA ILE A 270 29.63 9.35 -18.49
C ILE A 270 29.38 9.03 -17.01
N MET A 271 28.94 7.81 -16.68
CA MET A 271 28.68 7.38 -15.31
C MET A 271 29.95 7.33 -14.48
N ASP A 272 31.03 6.73 -14.99
CA ASP A 272 32.34 6.66 -14.31
C ASP A 272 32.86 8.07 -13.99
N LYS A 273 32.74 9.02 -14.93
CA LYS A 273 33.12 10.42 -14.69
C LYS A 273 32.22 11.11 -13.70
N LEU A 274 30.91 10.84 -13.73
CA LEU A 274 29.95 11.38 -12.77
C LEU A 274 30.28 10.89 -11.37
N ASP A 275 30.51 9.59 -11.21
CA ASP A 275 30.91 8.96 -9.96
C ASP A 275 32.17 9.62 -9.42
N VAL A 276 33.23 9.71 -10.23
CA VAL A 276 34.48 10.38 -9.84
C VAL A 276 34.24 11.84 -9.42
N SER A 277 33.37 12.57 -10.12
CA SER A 277 33.07 13.98 -9.81
C SER A 277 32.26 14.17 -8.53
N ILE A 278 31.40 13.20 -8.18
CA ILE A 278 30.52 13.24 -7.02
C ILE A 278 31.20 12.63 -5.78
N GLN A 279 32.14 11.69 -5.94
CA GLN A 279 32.85 11.04 -4.83
C GLN A 279 33.44 12.02 -3.79
N PRO A 280 34.12 13.13 -4.16
CA PRO A 280 34.62 14.10 -3.19
C PRO A 280 33.51 14.76 -2.37
N ILE A 281 32.38 15.07 -3.01
CA ILE A 281 31.20 15.68 -2.38
C ILE A 281 30.57 14.69 -1.39
N LEU A 282 30.46 13.42 -1.79
CA LEU A 282 29.94 12.35 -0.94
C LEU A 282 30.85 12.06 0.23
N LYS A 283 32.17 11.92 0.01
CA LYS A 283 33.15 11.70 1.09
C LYS A 283 33.16 12.85 2.09
N LYS A 284 33.10 14.11 1.63
CA LYS A 284 33.01 15.28 2.50
C LYS A 284 31.71 15.30 3.30
N SER A 285 30.59 14.98 2.66
CA SER A 285 29.28 14.92 3.32
C SER A 285 29.19 13.78 4.32
N HIS A 286 29.74 12.61 3.99
CA HIS A 286 29.83 11.46 4.87
C HIS A 286 30.75 11.72 6.06
N SER A 287 31.89 12.40 5.87
CA SER A 287 32.79 12.76 6.97
C SER A 287 32.13 13.73 7.95
N LYS A 288 31.52 14.81 7.45
CA LYS A 288 30.71 15.73 8.27
C LYS A 288 29.54 15.04 8.98
N PHE A 289 29.05 13.95 8.38
CA PHE A 289 27.98 13.16 8.96
C PHE A 289 28.50 12.26 10.09
N LEU A 290 29.64 11.59 9.91
CA LEU A 290 30.28 10.80 10.96
C LEU A 290 30.72 11.66 12.16
N GLU A 291 31.10 12.93 11.94
CA GLU A 291 31.34 13.90 13.03
C GLU A 291 30.13 14.05 13.97
N ARG A 292 28.91 13.85 13.46
CA ARG A 292 27.67 13.95 14.25
C ARG A 292 27.22 12.62 14.85
N LEU A 293 27.75 11.50 14.37
CA LEU A 293 27.46 10.14 14.86
C LEU A 293 28.77 9.33 14.93
N PRO A 294 29.71 9.69 15.84
CA PRO A 294 31.03 9.06 15.90
C PRO A 294 30.96 7.53 16.11
N LEU A 295 29.96 7.04 16.85
CA LEU A 295 29.78 5.60 17.07
C LEU A 295 29.44 4.85 15.77
N LEU A 296 28.82 5.50 14.78
CA LEU A 296 28.61 4.90 13.47
C LEU A 296 29.94 4.63 12.76
N GLY A 297 30.94 5.51 12.95
CA GLY A 297 32.29 5.31 12.41
C GLY A 297 32.93 4.03 12.96
N LEU A 298 32.87 3.85 14.28
CA LEU A 298 33.38 2.65 14.95
C LEU A 298 32.65 1.37 14.47
N ILE A 299 31.33 1.42 14.35
CA ILE A 299 30.54 0.30 13.84
C ILE A 299 30.90 -0.01 12.39
N ASN A 300 31.13 1.01 11.55
CA ASN A 300 31.57 0.83 10.17
C ASN A 300 32.94 0.15 10.07
N GLU A 301 33.82 0.32 11.06
CA GLU A 301 35.11 -0.39 11.19
C GLU A 301 34.98 -1.83 11.73
N GLY A 302 33.76 -2.30 12.00
CA GLY A 302 33.50 -3.64 12.53
C GLY A 302 33.57 -3.75 14.06
N LYS A 303 33.71 -2.63 14.78
CA LYS A 303 33.72 -2.60 16.25
C LYS A 303 32.29 -2.52 16.80
N ILE A 304 32.05 -3.08 17.98
CA ILE A 304 30.78 -2.94 18.70
C ILE A 304 31.05 -2.06 19.91
N PRO A 305 30.65 -0.77 19.89
CA PRO A 305 30.84 0.12 21.02
C PRO A 305 30.11 -0.35 22.27
N ASP A 306 30.63 0.04 23.43
CA ASP A 306 29.90 -0.07 24.70
C ASP A 306 28.90 1.08 24.79
N PHE A 307 27.68 0.86 24.30
CA PHE A 307 26.66 1.90 24.24
C PHE A 307 26.24 2.42 25.62
N HIS A 308 26.36 1.60 26.66
CA HIS A 308 26.08 2.04 28.02
C HIS A 308 27.07 3.13 28.44
N LYS A 309 28.36 2.86 28.29
CA LYS A 309 29.43 3.81 28.60
C LYS A 309 29.40 5.05 27.71
N GLU A 310 29.22 4.87 26.41
CA GLU A 310 29.33 5.94 25.41
C GLU A 310 28.09 6.85 25.36
N ILE A 311 26.90 6.32 25.71
CA ILE A 311 25.62 7.05 25.61
C ILE A 311 24.97 7.20 26.99
N THR A 312 24.69 6.10 27.67
CA THR A 312 23.89 6.11 28.91
C THR A 312 24.62 6.83 30.05
N GLU A 313 25.91 6.60 30.24
CA GLU A 313 26.74 7.27 31.26
C GLU A 313 27.23 8.66 30.85
N ASN A 314 27.00 9.07 29.59
CA ASN A 314 27.49 10.34 29.09
C ASN A 314 26.80 11.53 29.78
N LYS A 315 27.55 12.28 30.60
CA LYS A 315 27.03 13.42 31.38
C LYS A 315 26.80 14.68 30.55
N SER A 316 27.37 14.78 29.35
CA SER A 316 27.19 15.97 28.50
C SER A 316 25.89 15.96 27.71
N MET A 317 25.14 14.86 27.73
CA MET A 317 23.87 14.70 27.03
C MET A 317 22.73 14.58 28.04
N SER A 318 21.65 15.31 27.78
CA SER A 318 20.37 15.09 28.46
C SER A 318 19.76 13.74 28.06
N LEU A 319 18.77 13.28 28.82
CA LEU A 319 18.08 12.02 28.56
C LEU A 319 17.43 11.98 27.15
N ASP A 320 16.74 13.05 26.76
CA ASP A 320 16.10 13.15 25.45
C ASP A 320 17.13 13.19 24.31
N GLU A 321 18.29 13.82 24.53
CA GLU A 321 19.40 13.82 23.57
C GLU A 321 19.99 12.43 23.38
N LYS A 322 20.15 11.65 24.46
CA LYS A 322 20.60 10.25 24.41
C LYS A 322 19.66 9.38 23.60
N MET A 323 18.36 9.45 23.90
CA MET A 323 17.33 8.69 23.17
C MET A 323 17.29 9.09 21.69
N THR A 324 17.32 10.39 21.39
CA THR A 324 17.36 10.91 20.01
C THR A 324 18.62 10.47 19.27
N TYR A 325 19.77 10.39 19.96
CA TYR A 325 21.03 9.93 19.36
C TYR A 325 20.96 8.44 19.02
N ILE A 326 20.42 7.60 19.91
CA ILE A 326 20.18 6.17 19.63
C ILE A 326 19.24 6.00 18.45
N GLU A 327 18.12 6.72 18.39
CA GLU A 327 17.19 6.68 17.25
C GLU A 327 17.89 6.98 15.93
N LYS A 328 18.67 8.07 15.89
CA LYS A 328 19.43 8.44 14.69
C LYS A 328 20.40 7.34 14.29
N LEU A 329 21.16 6.79 15.23
CA LEU A 329 22.14 5.74 14.95
C LEU A 329 21.46 4.45 14.47
N PHE A 330 20.40 4.03 15.15
CA PHE A 330 19.61 2.85 14.84
C PHE A 330 18.99 2.94 13.44
N PHE A 331 18.27 4.04 13.15
CA PHE A 331 17.58 4.22 11.88
C PHE A 331 18.52 4.39 10.69
N VAL A 332 19.74 4.90 10.90
CA VAL A 332 20.76 4.94 9.85
C VAL A 332 21.21 3.54 9.48
N ILE A 333 21.44 2.67 10.47
CA ILE A 333 21.87 1.29 10.23
C ILE A 333 20.74 0.48 9.57
N THR A 334 19.51 0.54 10.08
CA THR A 334 18.38 -0.20 9.49
C THR A 334 18.12 0.26 8.06
N LYS A 335 18.24 1.55 7.78
CA LYS A 335 18.12 2.09 6.42
C LYS A 335 19.25 1.65 5.49
N LYS A 336 20.50 1.65 5.97
CA LYS A 336 21.67 1.16 5.23
C LYS A 336 21.46 -0.27 4.73
N TYR A 337 20.87 -1.12 5.57
CA TYR A 337 20.63 -2.53 5.27
C TYR A 337 19.19 -2.87 4.85
N THR A 338 18.31 -1.87 4.69
CA THR A 338 16.91 -2.07 4.25
C THR A 338 16.09 -2.98 5.18
N ILE A 339 16.32 -2.86 6.48
CA ILE A 339 15.57 -3.57 7.53
C ILE A 339 14.28 -2.79 7.79
N ASN A 340 13.13 -3.41 7.55
CA ASN A 340 11.78 -2.82 7.60
C ASN A 340 10.98 -3.23 8.86
N GLY A 341 11.54 -4.08 9.72
CA GLY A 341 11.08 -4.29 11.10
C GLY A 341 10.03 -5.38 11.29
N TYR A 342 9.04 -5.54 10.40
CA TYR A 342 7.99 -6.59 10.51
C TYR A 342 8.00 -7.64 9.40
N PHE A 343 8.50 -7.31 8.20
CA PHE A 343 8.36 -8.13 6.99
C PHE A 343 9.69 -8.66 6.44
N ASP A 344 10.77 -8.53 7.20
CA ASP A 344 12.07 -9.00 6.74
C ASP A 344 12.14 -10.52 6.87
N SER A 345 12.57 -11.20 5.82
CA SER A 345 12.84 -12.64 5.88
C SER A 345 14.21 -12.90 6.54
N PHE A 346 14.39 -14.10 7.08
CA PHE A 346 15.66 -14.52 7.66
C PHE A 346 16.83 -14.36 6.67
N GLU A 347 16.58 -14.63 5.39
CA GLU A 347 17.54 -14.59 4.29
C GLU A 347 18.08 -13.17 4.09
N LYS A 348 17.21 -12.15 4.18
CA LYS A 348 17.62 -10.75 4.11
C LYS A 348 18.42 -10.34 5.35
N ILE A 349 18.02 -10.79 6.53
CA ILE A 349 18.71 -10.46 7.79
C ILE A 349 20.10 -11.12 7.84
N LYS A 350 20.24 -12.34 7.32
CA LYS A 350 21.51 -13.09 7.28
C LYS A 350 22.59 -12.41 6.42
N GLU A 351 22.19 -11.60 5.43
CA GLU A 351 23.14 -10.81 4.61
C GLU A 351 23.74 -9.62 5.36
N VAL A 352 23.15 -9.20 6.49
CA VAL A 352 23.65 -8.09 7.30
C VAL A 352 24.84 -8.54 8.13
N PRO A 353 25.97 -7.79 8.12
CA PRO A 353 27.14 -8.20 8.90
C PRO A 353 26.82 -8.29 10.41
N PRO A 354 27.30 -9.33 11.12
CA PRO A 354 26.91 -9.61 12.51
C PRO A 354 27.10 -8.46 13.50
N HIS A 355 28.15 -7.66 13.33
CA HIS A 355 28.42 -6.52 14.22
C HIS A 355 27.35 -5.42 14.11
N TYR A 356 26.69 -5.23 12.95
CA TYR A 356 25.56 -4.31 12.84
C TYR A 356 24.32 -4.86 13.53
N LEU A 357 24.00 -6.14 13.33
CA LEU A 357 22.85 -6.77 13.99
C LEU A 357 22.99 -6.74 15.50
N LYS A 358 24.18 -7.10 16.01
CA LYS A 358 24.50 -7.01 17.45
C LYS A 358 24.43 -5.57 17.96
N SER A 359 24.91 -4.60 17.19
CA SER A 359 24.79 -3.17 17.54
C SER A 359 23.33 -2.71 17.59
N LEU A 360 22.48 -3.14 16.65
CA LEU A 360 21.05 -2.80 16.66
C LEU A 360 20.34 -3.34 17.90
N LEU A 361 20.58 -4.61 18.26
CA LEU A 361 20.00 -5.22 19.47
C LEU A 361 20.43 -4.46 20.74
N LEU A 362 21.73 -4.14 20.87
CA LEU A 362 22.25 -3.42 22.03
C LEU A 362 21.74 -1.97 22.11
N LEU A 363 21.71 -1.25 20.98
CA LEU A 363 21.14 0.11 20.92
C LEU A 363 19.67 0.12 21.34
N ARG A 364 18.90 -0.88 20.91
CA ARG A 364 17.49 -1.03 21.29
C ARG A 364 17.33 -1.29 22.79
N ASN A 365 18.23 -2.09 23.38
CA ASN A 365 18.24 -2.35 24.82
C ASN A 365 18.58 -1.09 25.62
N GLU A 366 19.63 -0.35 25.23
CA GLU A 366 19.96 0.93 25.88
C GLU A 366 18.82 1.96 25.74
N TYR A 367 18.14 1.99 24.59
CA TYR A 367 16.97 2.84 24.41
C TYR A 367 15.86 2.52 25.43
N LEU A 368 15.60 1.23 25.68
CA LEU A 368 14.62 0.79 26.66
C LEU A 368 15.02 1.18 28.09
N CYS A 369 16.30 1.04 28.45
CA CYS A 369 16.83 1.48 29.75
C CYS A 369 16.67 2.99 29.97
N LEU A 370 17.00 3.80 28.95
CA LEU A 370 16.82 5.25 29.01
C LEU A 370 15.34 5.62 29.12
N LEU A 371 14.45 4.96 28.36
CA LEU A 371 13.02 5.17 28.48
C LEU A 371 12.52 4.86 29.90
N ALA A 372 13.01 3.79 30.52
CA ALA A 372 12.65 3.41 31.89
C ALA A 372 13.12 4.42 32.95
N SER A 373 14.15 5.21 32.65
CA SER A 373 14.61 6.28 33.55
C SER A 373 13.73 7.54 33.52
N LYS A 374 12.78 7.64 32.58
CA LYS A 374 11.77 8.72 32.56
C LYS A 374 10.73 8.54 33.66
N SER A 375 9.98 9.60 33.95
CA SER A 375 8.84 9.49 34.86
C SER A 375 7.79 8.53 34.30
N ARG A 376 6.99 7.93 35.19
CA ARG A 376 5.91 7.00 34.81
C ARG A 376 4.94 7.57 33.79
N VAL A 377 4.56 8.83 33.96
CA VAL A 377 3.68 9.55 33.04
C VAL A 377 4.29 9.59 31.63
N GLU A 378 5.59 9.87 31.52
CA GLU A 378 6.25 10.00 30.22
C GLU A 378 6.43 8.65 29.51
N TYR A 379 6.85 7.59 30.21
CA TYR A 379 7.01 6.30 29.55
C TYR A 379 5.66 5.65 29.20
N GLU A 380 4.60 5.86 30.00
CA GLU A 380 3.26 5.39 29.66
C GLU A 380 2.73 6.09 28.40
N GLU A 381 2.94 7.40 28.31
CA GLU A 381 2.58 8.20 27.15
C GLU A 381 3.36 7.76 25.90
N PHE A 382 4.63 7.40 26.07
CA PHE A 382 5.46 6.85 25.01
C PHE A 382 4.87 5.57 24.41
N PHE A 383 4.54 4.57 25.25
CA PHE A 383 4.00 3.29 24.77
C PHE A 383 2.62 3.45 24.10
N LYS A 384 1.82 4.44 24.53
CA LYS A 384 0.54 4.78 23.89
C LYS A 384 0.70 5.39 22.49
N ASN A 385 1.62 6.37 22.34
CA ASN A 385 1.59 7.27 21.19
C ASN A 385 2.83 7.25 20.28
N ARG A 386 3.99 6.77 20.74
CA ARG A 386 5.28 6.92 20.01
C ARG A 386 5.94 5.62 19.57
N LEU A 387 5.38 4.48 19.93
CA LEU A 387 5.94 3.17 19.62
C LEU A 387 6.19 2.95 18.11
N ASN A 388 5.33 3.52 17.26
CA ASN A 388 5.37 3.29 15.81
C ASN A 388 6.63 3.84 15.10
N SER A 389 7.33 4.78 15.73
CA SER A 389 8.52 5.45 15.22
C SER A 389 9.75 5.17 16.09
N SER A 390 9.74 4.09 16.87
CA SER A 390 10.78 3.75 17.84
C SER A 390 11.63 2.55 17.42
N PRO A 391 12.90 2.45 17.85
CA PRO A 391 13.70 1.23 17.76
C PRO A 391 13.02 -0.01 18.35
N LEU A 392 12.15 0.16 19.36
CA LEU A 392 11.46 -0.95 20.05
C LEU A 392 10.48 -1.71 19.15
N LYS A 393 10.03 -1.10 18.05
CA LYS A 393 9.09 -1.70 17.09
C LYS A 393 9.68 -2.86 16.28
N TYR A 394 11.00 -2.86 16.09
CA TYR A 394 11.67 -3.78 15.17
C TYR A 394 11.73 -5.20 15.76
N LYS A 395 11.31 -6.21 14.99
CA LYS A 395 11.40 -7.63 15.34
C LYS A 395 12.75 -8.20 14.86
N LEU A 396 13.76 -8.13 15.72
CA LEU A 396 15.14 -8.52 15.37
C LEU A 396 15.53 -9.86 16.00
N GLU A 397 14.99 -10.20 17.17
CA GLU A 397 15.43 -11.36 17.96
C GLU A 397 15.18 -12.69 17.23
N GLU A 398 13.98 -12.90 16.69
CA GLU A 398 13.60 -14.17 16.04
C GLU A 398 14.60 -14.61 14.96
N HIS A 399 15.14 -13.65 14.20
CA HIS A 399 16.13 -13.92 13.16
C HIS A 399 17.56 -13.94 13.71
N CYS A 400 17.90 -13.03 14.63
CA CYS A 400 19.23 -12.93 15.19
C CYS A 400 19.61 -14.12 16.09
N GLU A 401 18.64 -14.72 16.79
CA GLU A 401 18.84 -15.93 17.61
C GLU A 401 19.33 -17.13 16.78
N LYS A 402 19.07 -17.14 15.47
CA LYS A 402 19.54 -18.18 14.53
C LYS A 402 20.97 -17.94 14.01
N ILE A 403 21.62 -16.83 14.38
CA ILE A 403 22.95 -16.43 13.89
C ILE A 403 23.97 -16.55 15.04
N PRO A 404 24.84 -17.58 15.05
CA PRO A 404 25.72 -17.88 16.18
C PRO A 404 26.57 -16.70 16.68
N SER A 405 27.04 -15.83 15.79
CA SER A 405 27.88 -14.67 16.12
C SER A 405 27.12 -13.48 16.74
N VAL A 406 25.78 -13.54 16.78
CA VAL A 406 24.90 -12.50 17.36
C VAL A 406 24.27 -12.97 18.68
N ILE A 407 24.32 -14.27 18.98
CA ILE A 407 23.77 -14.87 20.21
C ILE A 407 24.41 -14.24 21.47
N GLY A 408 23.63 -14.14 22.54
CA GLY A 408 24.09 -13.71 23.87
C GLY A 408 23.72 -12.27 24.24
N VAL A 409 22.95 -11.56 23.41
CA VAL A 409 22.34 -10.29 23.80
C VAL A 409 21.07 -10.55 24.61
N CYS A 410 20.90 -9.83 25.73
CA CYS A 410 19.68 -9.95 26.57
C CYS A 410 18.42 -9.64 25.73
N SER A 411 17.41 -10.50 25.84
CA SER A 411 16.14 -10.27 25.14
C SER A 411 15.43 -9.02 25.65
N LEU A 412 14.78 -8.30 24.75
CA LEU A 412 14.10 -7.04 25.03
C LEU A 412 12.97 -7.24 26.04
N SER A 413 12.22 -8.35 25.93
CA SER A 413 11.18 -8.73 26.90
C SER A 413 11.72 -8.99 28.30
N SER A 414 12.89 -9.62 28.43
CA SER A 414 13.51 -9.84 29.75
C SER A 414 14.01 -8.53 30.35
N LEU A 415 14.63 -7.68 29.53
CA LEU A 415 15.07 -6.36 29.95
C LEU A 415 13.89 -5.48 30.38
N PHE A 416 12.78 -5.49 29.63
CA PHE A 416 11.56 -4.74 29.96
C PHE A 416 11.06 -5.04 31.38
N LYS A 417 11.01 -6.32 31.75
CA LYS A 417 10.62 -6.75 33.10
C LYS A 417 11.61 -6.33 34.18
N GLN A 418 12.89 -6.23 33.83
CA GLN A 418 13.94 -5.84 34.77
C GLN A 418 13.92 -4.33 35.06
N VAL A 419 13.67 -3.50 34.06
CA VAL A 419 13.85 -2.04 34.16
C VAL A 419 12.57 -1.28 34.50
N PHE A 420 11.39 -1.88 34.31
CA PHE A 420 10.12 -1.25 34.66
C PHE A 420 9.45 -1.89 35.89
N PRO A 421 8.64 -1.14 36.66
CA PRO A 421 7.83 -1.69 37.74
C PRO A 421 6.88 -2.80 37.26
N ASN A 422 6.75 -3.88 38.06
CA ASN A 422 5.93 -5.05 37.71
C ASN A 422 4.47 -4.70 37.43
N ASP A 423 3.89 -3.76 38.17
CA ASP A 423 2.51 -3.31 37.97
C ASP A 423 2.32 -2.66 36.59
N PHE A 424 3.26 -1.80 36.18
CA PHE A 424 3.25 -1.22 34.84
C PHE A 424 3.43 -2.27 33.74
N VAL A 425 4.35 -3.23 33.92
CA VAL A 425 4.57 -4.31 32.94
C VAL A 425 3.30 -5.13 32.75
N ALA A 426 2.60 -5.47 33.84
CA ALA A 426 1.34 -6.19 33.80
C ALA A 426 0.23 -5.37 33.10
N GLU A 427 0.12 -4.07 33.41
CA GLU A 427 -0.81 -3.17 32.74
C GLU A 427 -0.52 -3.01 31.24
N TYR A 428 0.76 -2.94 30.86
CA TYR A 428 1.19 -2.85 29.47
C TYR A 428 0.68 -4.06 28.69
N TYR A 429 0.93 -5.28 29.18
CA TYR A 429 0.46 -6.49 28.51
C TYR A 429 -1.07 -6.64 28.50
N GLN A 430 -1.76 -6.05 29.48
CA GLN A 430 -3.23 -6.00 29.49
C GLN A 430 -3.79 -5.12 28.36
N LYS A 431 -3.16 -3.99 28.09
CA LYS A 431 -3.66 -2.97 27.15
C LYS A 431 -3.07 -3.13 25.75
N GLN A 432 -1.84 -3.65 25.64
CA GLN A 432 -1.02 -3.58 24.44
C GLN A 432 -0.05 -4.77 24.37
N ASP A 433 -0.35 -5.73 23.48
CA ASP A 433 0.45 -6.95 23.29
C ASP A 433 0.79 -7.20 21.80
N SER A 434 1.21 -6.16 21.10
CA SER A 434 1.45 -6.19 19.64
C SER A 434 2.82 -5.68 19.19
N CYS A 435 3.70 -5.32 20.14
CA CYS A 435 5.02 -4.78 19.85
C CYS A 435 6.06 -5.88 19.65
N GLY A 436 6.31 -6.30 18.42
CA GLY A 436 7.46 -7.11 17.98
C GLY A 436 8.05 -8.06 19.05
N ASP A 437 9.30 -7.80 19.45
CA ASP A 437 10.04 -8.62 20.42
C ASP A 437 9.66 -8.39 21.90
N LEU A 438 8.76 -7.42 22.17
CA LEU A 438 8.19 -7.19 23.51
C LEU A 438 6.94 -8.02 23.77
N ILE A 439 6.37 -8.71 22.76
CA ILE A 439 5.15 -9.53 22.90
C ILE A 439 5.34 -10.56 24.00
N LEU A 440 4.26 -10.80 24.75
CA LEU A 440 4.23 -11.78 25.82
C LEU A 440 4.38 -13.20 25.24
N LYS A 441 5.55 -13.82 25.49
CA LYS A 441 5.85 -15.17 24.98
C LYS A 441 5.03 -16.23 25.72
N ASN A 442 4.44 -17.17 24.99
CA ASN A 442 3.70 -18.29 25.55
C ASN A 442 4.65 -19.23 26.34
N PRO A 443 4.48 -19.38 27.67
CA PRO A 443 5.40 -20.15 28.51
C PRO A 443 5.36 -21.65 28.24
N LEU A 444 4.34 -22.13 27.52
CA LEU A 444 4.18 -23.53 27.16
C LEU A 444 4.97 -23.90 25.91
N THR A 445 5.44 -22.92 25.11
CA THR A 445 6.08 -23.17 23.80
C THR A 445 7.19 -24.22 23.84
N GLY A 446 8.03 -24.20 24.89
CA GLY A 446 9.13 -25.16 25.04
C GLY A 446 8.70 -26.58 25.43
N LEU A 447 7.47 -26.77 25.94
CA LEU A 447 6.89 -28.08 26.27
C LEU A 447 6.20 -28.74 25.08
N LEU A 448 5.84 -27.97 24.05
CA LEU A 448 5.06 -28.41 22.90
C LEU A 448 5.97 -28.99 21.79
N GLN A 449 6.65 -30.09 22.09
CA GLN A 449 7.46 -30.85 21.13
C GLN A 449 6.60 -31.91 20.41
N GLU A 450 6.91 -32.19 19.13
CA GLU A 450 6.20 -33.22 18.37
C GLU A 450 6.38 -34.61 19.01
N ASN A 451 5.27 -35.34 19.16
CA ASN A 451 5.22 -36.73 19.68
C ASN A 451 5.63 -36.95 21.16
N ALA A 452 5.80 -35.89 21.96
CA ALA A 452 6.03 -36.01 23.39
C ALA A 452 4.70 -35.91 24.18
N LEU A 453 4.54 -36.78 25.20
CA LEU A 453 3.39 -36.70 26.12
C LEU A 453 3.60 -35.57 27.14
N LEU A 454 2.62 -34.66 27.23
CA LEU A 454 2.60 -33.58 28.19
C LEU A 454 2.33 -34.10 29.59
N LYS A 455 3.12 -33.66 30.56
CA LYS A 455 2.86 -33.93 31.97
C LYS A 455 2.02 -32.80 32.57
N PRO A 456 0.85 -33.08 33.18
CA PRO A 456 -0.01 -32.05 33.78
C PRO A 456 0.72 -31.16 34.80
N ALA A 457 1.62 -31.76 35.60
CA ALA A 457 2.38 -31.04 36.62
C ALA A 457 3.32 -29.98 36.02
N GLU A 458 4.02 -30.30 34.92
CA GLU A 458 4.95 -29.38 34.25
C GLU A 458 4.21 -28.21 33.58
N VAL A 459 3.07 -28.50 32.96
CA VAL A 459 2.19 -27.46 32.38
C VAL A 459 1.68 -26.53 33.49
N MET A 460 1.14 -27.10 34.57
CA MET A 460 0.64 -26.30 35.71
C MET A 460 1.74 -25.51 36.41
N GLU A 461 2.97 -26.02 36.50
CA GLU A 461 4.10 -25.29 37.06
C GLU A 461 4.42 -24.04 36.24
N LYS A 462 4.50 -24.16 34.90
CA LYS A 462 4.72 -23.01 34.00
C LYS A 462 3.60 -21.98 34.08
N LEU A 463 2.35 -22.42 34.15
CA LEU A 463 1.19 -21.52 34.27
C LEU A 463 1.14 -20.82 35.64
N LYS A 464 1.41 -21.54 36.74
CA LYS A 464 1.47 -20.93 38.08
C LYS A 464 2.63 -19.94 38.21
N ALA A 465 3.77 -20.22 37.59
CA ALA A 465 4.88 -19.27 37.54
C ALA A 465 4.47 -17.99 36.82
N PHE A 466 3.75 -18.10 35.70
CA PHE A 466 3.17 -16.96 35.00
C PHE A 466 2.12 -16.22 35.84
N GLU A 467 1.22 -16.93 36.54
CA GLU A 467 0.26 -16.30 37.46
C GLU A 467 0.96 -15.50 38.55
N LYS A 468 1.99 -16.07 39.17
CA LYS A 468 2.78 -15.40 40.21
C LYS A 468 3.50 -14.16 39.68
N GLU A 469 3.89 -14.17 38.41
CA GLU A 469 4.62 -13.06 37.79
C GLU A 469 3.71 -11.85 37.50
N TYR A 470 2.40 -12.04 37.27
CA TYR A 470 1.48 -10.97 36.83
C TYR A 470 0.17 -10.82 37.65
N GLY A 471 -0.07 -11.65 38.67
CA GLY A 471 -1.39 -11.85 39.32
C GLY A 471 -1.68 -11.06 40.60
N ASP A 472 -0.89 -10.04 40.94
CA ASP A 472 -0.94 -9.42 42.28
C ASP A 472 -2.16 -8.49 42.55
N SER A 473 -3.12 -8.34 41.62
CA SER A 473 -4.35 -7.56 41.84
C SER A 473 -5.61 -8.14 41.17
N VAL A 474 -6.79 -7.82 41.70
CA VAL A 474 -8.10 -8.34 41.22
C VAL A 474 -8.35 -8.02 39.73
N GLY A 475 -7.95 -6.84 39.26
CA GLY A 475 -8.10 -6.43 37.86
C GLY A 475 -7.10 -7.09 36.89
N LEU A 476 -5.92 -7.50 37.39
CA LEU A 476 -4.90 -8.20 36.62
C LEU A 476 -5.16 -9.71 36.56
N ASN A 477 -5.74 -10.31 37.60
CA ASN A 477 -6.05 -11.75 37.62
C ASN A 477 -6.99 -12.19 36.50
N LEU A 478 -8.02 -11.40 36.17
CA LEU A 478 -8.90 -11.71 35.05
C LEU A 478 -8.13 -11.69 33.71
N PHE A 479 -7.23 -10.73 33.53
CA PHE A 479 -6.35 -10.64 32.36
C PHE A 479 -5.41 -11.85 32.28
N VAL A 480 -4.72 -12.19 33.37
CA VAL A 480 -3.79 -13.32 33.47
C VAL A 480 -4.51 -14.62 33.12
N HIS A 481 -5.67 -14.91 33.73
CA HIS A 481 -6.42 -16.12 33.43
C HIS A 481 -6.89 -16.15 31.97
N SER A 482 -7.33 -15.01 31.41
CA SER A 482 -7.71 -14.92 30.00
C SER A 482 -6.52 -15.16 29.05
N LYS A 483 -5.33 -14.68 29.38
CA LYS A 483 -4.10 -14.95 28.62
C LYS A 483 -3.65 -16.40 28.73
N ILE A 484 -3.78 -17.01 29.90
CA ILE A 484 -3.51 -18.45 30.08
C ILE A 484 -4.44 -19.28 29.18
N ILE A 485 -5.72 -18.90 29.09
CA ILE A 485 -6.65 -19.53 28.16
C ILE A 485 -6.17 -19.40 26.71
N ASN A 486 -5.71 -18.22 26.28
CA ASN A 486 -5.13 -18.04 24.94
C ASN A 486 -3.87 -18.91 24.73
N PHE A 487 -2.98 -19.00 25.72
CA PHE A 487 -1.80 -19.86 25.64
C PHE A 487 -2.16 -21.34 25.51
N LEU A 488 -3.20 -21.77 26.21
CA LEU A 488 -3.74 -23.13 26.11
C LEU A 488 -4.42 -23.38 24.76
N ASP A 489 -5.11 -22.37 24.20
CA ASP A 489 -5.69 -22.45 22.86
C ASP A 489 -4.61 -22.55 21.78
N GLU A 490 -3.53 -21.77 21.87
CA GLU A 490 -2.36 -21.88 20.98
C GLU A 490 -1.66 -23.24 21.14
N ALA A 491 -1.56 -23.75 22.36
CA ALA A 491 -1.04 -25.08 22.61
C ALA A 491 -1.94 -26.16 21.99
N ARG A 492 -3.26 -25.99 22.10
CA ARG A 492 -4.26 -26.88 21.51
C ARG A 492 -4.15 -26.90 19.99
N THR A 493 -4.02 -25.76 19.32
CA THR A 493 -3.99 -25.71 17.84
C THR A 493 -2.78 -26.41 17.24
N LYS A 494 -1.68 -26.57 18.00
CA LYS A 494 -0.54 -27.41 17.56
C LYS A 494 -0.88 -28.90 17.50
N TYR A 495 -1.81 -29.37 18.33
CA TYR A 495 -2.30 -30.74 18.32
C TYR A 495 -3.55 -30.79 17.44
N ASN A 496 -3.39 -31.10 16.15
CA ASN A 496 -4.47 -31.11 15.17
C ASN A 496 -5.71 -31.88 15.67
N TYR A 497 -6.87 -31.23 15.62
CA TYR A 497 -8.16 -31.89 15.85
C TYR A 497 -8.54 -32.68 14.61
N HIS A 498 -8.29 -33.99 14.61
CA HIS A 498 -8.74 -34.87 13.54
C HIS A 498 -10.26 -35.07 13.64
N GLN A 499 -11.01 -34.52 12.68
CA GLN A 499 -12.46 -34.78 12.59
C GLN A 499 -12.71 -36.27 12.32
N HIS A 500 -13.65 -36.84 13.08
CA HIS A 500 -14.04 -38.24 13.04
C HIS A 500 -14.71 -38.62 11.71
N TYR A 501 -13.91 -38.95 10.70
CA TYR A 501 -14.40 -39.52 9.44
C TYR A 501 -14.05 -41.00 9.37
N THR A 502 -14.56 -41.80 10.31
CA THR A 502 -14.40 -43.25 10.30
C THR A 502 -15.50 -43.89 9.45
N ARG A 503 -15.09 -44.63 8.42
CA ARG A 503 -16.02 -45.36 7.55
C ARG A 503 -16.36 -46.72 8.16
N LEU A 504 -17.61 -47.15 8.02
CA LEU A 504 -17.99 -48.54 8.21
C LEU A 504 -18.10 -49.21 6.84
N MET A 505 -17.38 -50.31 6.65
CA MET A 505 -17.32 -51.05 5.39
C MET A 505 -17.75 -52.50 5.58
N LYS A 506 -18.32 -53.09 4.52
CA LYS A 506 -18.68 -54.50 4.48
C LYS A 506 -18.00 -55.21 3.32
N VAL A 507 -17.44 -56.39 3.59
CA VAL A 507 -16.65 -57.21 2.64
C VAL A 507 -17.17 -58.65 2.61
N LYS A 508 -17.06 -59.33 1.46
CA LYS A 508 -17.46 -60.74 1.30
C LYS A 508 -16.64 -61.68 2.19
N SER A 509 -17.24 -62.80 2.59
CA SER A 509 -16.55 -63.85 3.35
C SER A 509 -15.41 -64.47 2.53
N GLY A 510 -14.25 -64.72 3.16
CA GLY A 510 -13.11 -65.40 2.54
C GLY A 510 -12.07 -64.52 1.82
N MET A 511 -12.28 -63.19 1.73
CA MET A 511 -11.29 -62.25 1.18
C MET A 511 -10.06 -62.17 2.10
N ASN A 512 -8.85 -62.27 1.54
CA ASN A 512 -7.61 -62.23 2.32
C ASN A 512 -7.17 -60.78 2.64
N GLU A 513 -6.33 -60.62 3.67
CA GLU A 513 -5.86 -59.31 4.16
C GLU A 513 -5.06 -58.51 3.13
N ALA A 514 -4.30 -59.17 2.25
CA ALA A 514 -3.51 -58.50 1.21
C ALA A 514 -4.42 -57.87 0.15
N THR A 515 -5.46 -58.58 -0.29
CA THR A 515 -6.48 -58.09 -1.23
C THR A 515 -7.29 -56.95 -0.62
N MET A 516 -7.65 -57.04 0.67
CA MET A 516 -8.30 -55.93 1.38
C MET A 516 -7.43 -54.67 1.42
N LEU A 517 -6.13 -54.80 1.72
CA LEU A 517 -5.18 -53.67 1.75
C LEU A 517 -4.96 -53.03 0.37
N GLU A 518 -4.82 -53.85 -0.68
CA GLU A 518 -4.67 -53.36 -2.06
C GLU A 518 -5.89 -52.53 -2.50
N LEU A 519 -7.09 -52.96 -2.11
CA LEU A 519 -8.34 -52.24 -2.37
C LEU A 519 -8.40 -50.88 -1.66
N PHE A 520 -7.95 -50.79 -0.41
CA PHE A 520 -7.98 -49.55 0.37
C PHE A 520 -6.87 -48.54 -0.01
N GLU A 521 -5.80 -49.01 -0.66
CA GLU A 521 -4.63 -48.21 -1.05
C GLU A 521 -4.59 -47.86 -2.56
N SER A 522 -5.55 -48.35 -3.35
CA SER A 522 -5.61 -48.08 -4.80
C SER A 522 -5.86 -46.60 -5.10
N LYS A 523 -5.20 -46.06 -6.13
CA LYS A 523 -5.29 -44.63 -6.52
C LYS A 523 -6.58 -44.26 -7.27
N GLU A 524 -7.35 -45.24 -7.75
CA GLU A 524 -8.59 -45.01 -8.50
C GLU A 524 -9.73 -44.52 -7.60
N TYR A 525 -9.64 -44.73 -6.29
CA TYR A 525 -10.63 -44.29 -5.32
C TYR A 525 -9.98 -43.39 -4.26
N SER A 526 -10.72 -42.40 -3.74
CA SER A 526 -10.20 -41.53 -2.68
C SER A 526 -9.60 -42.38 -1.54
N VAL A 527 -8.31 -42.20 -1.24
CA VAL A 527 -7.58 -42.99 -0.24
C VAL A 527 -8.39 -43.03 1.05
N VAL A 528 -8.82 -44.23 1.46
CA VAL A 528 -9.52 -44.42 2.73
C VAL A 528 -8.53 -44.08 3.84
N PRO A 529 -8.81 -43.13 4.76
CA PRO A 529 -7.87 -42.81 5.82
C PRO A 529 -8.01 -43.76 7.02
N VAL A 530 -9.26 -44.08 7.41
CA VAL A 530 -9.62 -44.91 8.56
C VAL A 530 -10.96 -45.61 8.35
N ALA A 531 -11.06 -46.90 8.69
CA ALA A 531 -12.29 -47.67 8.56
C ALA A 531 -12.40 -48.84 9.56
N TYR A 532 -13.63 -49.11 9.99
CA TYR A 532 -14.02 -50.43 10.52
C TYR A 532 -14.59 -51.27 9.39
N ILE A 533 -14.16 -52.53 9.29
CA ILE A 533 -14.50 -53.44 8.21
C ILE A 533 -15.14 -54.68 8.81
N ILE A 534 -16.34 -55.01 8.32
CA ILE A 534 -17.10 -56.18 8.73
C ILE A 534 -17.14 -57.17 7.57
N THR A 535 -16.75 -58.41 7.82
CA THR A 535 -16.86 -59.50 6.84
C THR A 535 -18.19 -60.25 7.00
N GLU A 536 -18.64 -60.93 5.94
CA GLU A 536 -19.87 -61.74 5.99
C GLU A 536 -19.79 -62.97 6.91
N ASP A 537 -18.59 -63.41 7.31
CA ASP A 537 -18.36 -64.39 8.37
C ASP A 537 -18.27 -63.77 9.78
N ASN A 538 -18.84 -62.57 9.95
CA ASN A 538 -18.94 -61.84 11.22
C ASN A 538 -17.60 -61.49 11.89
N LYS A 539 -16.53 -61.29 11.13
CA LYS A 539 -15.26 -60.77 11.67
C LYS A 539 -15.18 -59.26 11.54
N LEU A 540 -14.52 -58.63 12.51
CA LEU A 540 -14.27 -57.20 12.56
C LEU A 540 -12.78 -56.91 12.36
N TYR A 541 -12.46 -56.03 11.42
CA TYR A 541 -11.12 -55.49 11.22
C TYR A 541 -11.15 -53.97 11.35
N PHE A 542 -10.00 -53.41 11.74
CA PHE A 542 -9.76 -51.99 11.74
C PHE A 542 -8.62 -51.66 10.78
N TYR A 543 -8.84 -50.69 9.91
CA TYR A 543 -7.87 -50.17 8.98
C TYR A 543 -7.53 -48.71 9.31
N HIS A 544 -6.24 -48.39 9.32
CA HIS A 544 -5.74 -47.03 9.43
C HIS A 544 -4.47 -46.88 8.58
N LYS A 545 -4.45 -45.86 7.72
CA LYS A 545 -3.36 -45.66 6.74
C LYS A 545 -1.96 -45.53 7.37
N GLU A 546 -1.89 -45.05 8.62
CA GLU A 546 -0.64 -44.79 9.36
C GLU A 546 -0.25 -45.91 10.34
N ASN A 547 -1.07 -46.95 10.48
CA ASN A 547 -0.77 -48.05 11.39
C ASN A 547 0.22 -49.05 10.78
N HIS A 548 0.97 -49.74 11.63
CA HIS A 548 1.85 -50.84 11.23
C HIS A 548 1.63 -52.05 12.15
N PRO A 549 0.91 -53.11 11.70
CA PRO A 549 0.26 -53.27 10.39
C PRO A 549 -0.97 -52.36 10.20
N LYS A 550 -1.26 -51.97 8.95
CA LYS A 550 -2.34 -51.02 8.59
C LYS A 550 -3.74 -51.59 8.79
N LEU A 551 -3.90 -52.89 8.58
CA LEU A 551 -5.13 -53.65 8.82
C LEU A 551 -4.90 -54.59 10.00
N LYS A 552 -5.82 -54.60 10.96
CA LYS A 552 -5.71 -55.42 12.17
C LYS A 552 -7.07 -56.01 12.52
N ALA A 553 -7.12 -57.32 12.79
CA ALA A 553 -8.30 -57.97 13.35
C ALA A 553 -8.59 -57.43 14.75
N VAL A 554 -9.85 -57.07 15.01
CA VAL A 554 -10.33 -56.59 16.32
C VAL A 554 -11.13 -57.71 16.97
N PRO A 555 -10.64 -58.33 18.07
CA PRO A 555 -11.37 -59.38 18.76
C PRO A 555 -12.70 -58.85 19.30
N ILE A 556 -13.80 -59.51 18.97
CA ILE A 556 -15.14 -59.15 19.45
C ILE A 556 -15.98 -60.42 19.63
N ASP A 557 -16.77 -60.47 20.69
CA ASP A 557 -17.74 -61.55 20.91
C ASP A 557 -19.03 -61.32 20.10
N GLU A 558 -19.78 -62.40 19.89
CA GLU A 558 -21.02 -62.37 19.10
C GLU A 558 -22.06 -61.39 19.67
N THR A 559 -22.14 -61.24 21.00
CA THR A 559 -23.15 -60.37 21.62
C THR A 559 -22.86 -58.90 21.32
N ASN A 560 -21.62 -58.47 21.51
CA ASN A 560 -21.15 -57.12 21.23
C ASN A 560 -21.17 -56.81 19.73
N PHE A 561 -20.86 -57.80 18.88
CA PHE A 561 -20.94 -57.65 17.43
C PHE A 561 -22.38 -57.39 16.96
N GLN A 562 -23.37 -58.14 17.45
CA GLN A 562 -24.78 -57.92 17.11
C GLN A 562 -25.27 -56.53 17.56
N GLU A 563 -24.83 -56.05 18.72
CA GLU A 563 -25.18 -54.70 19.21
C GLU A 563 -24.52 -53.59 18.36
N MET A 564 -23.30 -53.79 17.85
CA MET A 564 -22.68 -52.86 16.89
C MET A 564 -23.49 -52.77 15.60
N ILE A 565 -23.91 -53.91 15.03
CA ILE A 565 -24.74 -53.95 13.82
C ILE A 565 -26.06 -53.22 14.05
N LYS A 566 -26.72 -53.46 15.18
CA LYS A 566 -27.94 -52.76 15.58
C LYS A 566 -27.76 -51.25 15.69
N THR A 567 -26.66 -50.79 16.29
CA THR A 567 -26.35 -49.36 16.44
C THR A 567 -26.14 -48.68 15.08
N ALA A 568 -25.35 -49.30 14.19
CA ALA A 568 -25.17 -48.77 12.83
C ALA A 568 -26.48 -48.75 12.03
N THR A 569 -27.33 -49.78 12.17
CA THR A 569 -28.64 -49.85 11.49
C THR A 569 -29.58 -48.73 11.97
N GLN A 570 -29.55 -48.39 13.25
CA GLN A 570 -30.29 -47.25 13.81
C GLN A 570 -29.78 -45.91 13.30
N GLN A 571 -28.46 -45.74 13.12
CA GLN A 571 -27.91 -44.52 12.54
C GLN A 571 -28.35 -44.35 11.08
N ILE A 572 -28.29 -45.42 10.29
CA ILE A 572 -28.70 -45.42 8.88
C ILE A 572 -30.18 -45.06 8.77
N SER A 573 -31.05 -45.64 9.60
CA SER A 573 -32.48 -45.34 9.59
C SER A 573 -32.79 -43.89 10.01
N LYS A 574 -32.10 -43.37 11.03
CA LYS A 574 -32.24 -41.97 11.49
C LYS A 574 -31.74 -40.95 10.46
N SER A 575 -30.64 -41.25 9.76
CA SER A 575 -30.01 -40.32 8.82
C SER A 575 -30.70 -40.24 7.46
N GLY A 576 -31.51 -41.26 7.10
CA GLY A 576 -32.20 -41.34 5.81
C GLY A 576 -31.29 -41.54 4.59
N LYS A 577 -29.96 -41.65 4.80
CA LYS A 577 -28.98 -41.88 3.73
C LYS A 577 -28.89 -43.38 3.44
N LYS A 578 -29.04 -43.76 2.17
CA LYS A 578 -28.73 -45.12 1.70
C LYS A 578 -27.20 -45.28 1.57
N PRO A 579 -26.64 -46.49 1.73
CA PRO A 579 -25.22 -46.73 1.46
C PRO A 579 -24.91 -46.34 0.00
N GLU A 580 -24.00 -45.39 -0.22
CA GLU A 580 -23.87 -44.69 -1.52
C GLU A 580 -22.64 -45.08 -2.36
N GLU A 581 -21.69 -45.92 -1.90
CA GLU A 581 -20.50 -46.28 -2.72
C GLU A 581 -20.13 -47.78 -2.65
N GLU A 582 -20.12 -48.43 -3.83
CA GLU A 582 -19.50 -49.74 -4.10
C GLU A 582 -18.08 -49.50 -4.65
N LEU A 583 -17.05 -49.98 -3.95
CA LEU A 583 -15.68 -50.08 -4.47
C LEU A 583 -15.53 -51.45 -5.12
N SER A 584 -15.07 -51.52 -6.38
CA SER A 584 -14.91 -52.80 -7.10
C SER A 584 -13.55 -52.90 -7.76
N LEU A 585 -12.88 -54.04 -7.62
CA LEU A 585 -11.66 -54.38 -8.35
C LEU A 585 -11.74 -55.86 -8.77
N ASP A 586 -11.50 -56.16 -10.05
CA ASP A 586 -11.34 -57.51 -10.62
C ASP A 586 -12.35 -58.58 -10.11
N ASN A 587 -13.65 -58.24 -10.13
CA ASN A 587 -14.83 -59.03 -9.72
C ASN A 587 -15.16 -59.10 -8.20
N GLU A 588 -14.37 -58.45 -7.34
CA GLU A 588 -14.68 -58.35 -5.90
C GLU A 588 -15.23 -56.96 -5.53
N GLN A 589 -16.27 -56.92 -4.67
CA GLN A 589 -17.00 -55.70 -4.31
C GLN A 589 -16.90 -55.44 -2.79
N ILE A 590 -16.50 -54.23 -2.40
CA ILE A 590 -16.57 -53.70 -1.03
C ILE A 590 -17.66 -52.63 -0.98
N LYS A 591 -18.54 -52.68 0.01
CA LYS A 591 -19.61 -51.69 0.19
C LYS A 591 -19.28 -50.76 1.34
N VAL A 592 -19.27 -49.45 1.09
CA VAL A 592 -19.28 -48.46 2.18
C VAL A 592 -20.70 -48.41 2.75
N VAL A 593 -20.85 -48.82 4.00
CA VAL A 593 -22.15 -48.94 4.66
C VAL A 593 -22.64 -47.56 5.10
N CYS A 594 -21.80 -46.83 5.83
CA CYS A 594 -22.07 -45.45 6.26
C CYS A 594 -20.78 -44.78 6.80
N PHE A 595 -20.86 -43.46 7.00
CA PHE A 595 -19.92 -42.73 7.85
C PHE A 595 -20.44 -42.77 9.28
N LEU A 596 -19.62 -43.23 10.22
CA LEU A 596 -20.00 -43.30 11.63
C LEU A 596 -20.03 -41.88 12.21
N ASP A 597 -21.19 -41.47 12.74
CA ASP A 597 -21.25 -40.26 13.54
C ASP A 597 -20.56 -40.48 14.90
N LEU A 598 -20.33 -39.41 15.66
CA LEU A 598 -19.55 -39.49 16.89
C LEU A 598 -20.17 -40.42 17.94
N GLU A 599 -21.50 -40.42 18.07
CA GLU A 599 -22.22 -41.27 19.03
C GLU A 599 -22.08 -42.75 18.65
N THR A 600 -22.28 -43.06 17.37
CA THR A 600 -22.18 -44.43 16.85
C THR A 600 -20.74 -44.91 16.87
N LEU A 601 -19.78 -44.06 16.51
CA LEU A 601 -18.35 -44.36 16.60
C LEU A 601 -17.94 -44.65 18.05
N ASN A 602 -18.43 -43.88 19.02
CA ASN A 602 -18.15 -44.10 20.43
C ASN A 602 -18.68 -45.44 20.93
N ASN A 603 -19.91 -45.80 20.55
CA ASN A 603 -20.50 -47.10 20.86
C ASN A 603 -19.69 -48.24 20.21
N PHE A 604 -19.30 -48.09 18.94
CA PHE A 604 -18.44 -49.04 18.23
C PHE A 604 -17.11 -49.27 18.96
N CYS A 605 -16.43 -48.18 19.32
CA CYS A 605 -15.13 -48.25 19.97
C CYS A 605 -15.22 -48.83 21.39
N THR A 606 -16.32 -48.59 22.11
CA THR A 606 -16.58 -49.15 23.43
C THR A 606 -16.88 -50.65 23.36
N LEU A 607 -17.78 -51.06 22.46
CA LEU A 607 -18.14 -52.48 22.25
C LEU A 607 -16.95 -53.30 21.75
N ALA A 608 -16.11 -52.72 20.88
CA ALA A 608 -14.91 -53.35 20.36
C ALA A 608 -13.68 -53.20 21.29
N SER A 609 -13.78 -52.41 22.37
CA SER A 609 -12.64 -52.01 23.22
C SER A 609 -11.40 -51.55 22.41
N HIS A 610 -11.63 -50.79 21.34
CA HIS A 610 -10.62 -50.40 20.36
C HIS A 610 -10.70 -48.90 20.02
N ALA A 611 -9.57 -48.20 20.07
CA ALA A 611 -9.47 -46.77 19.74
C ALA A 611 -9.15 -46.59 18.24
N PRO A 612 -9.91 -45.78 17.48
CA PRO A 612 -9.79 -45.69 16.03
C PRO A 612 -8.71 -44.68 15.61
N TYR A 613 -7.54 -44.72 16.25
CA TYR A 613 -6.47 -43.73 16.09
C TYR A 613 -5.12 -44.39 15.84
N SER A 614 -4.24 -43.71 15.11
CA SER A 614 -2.82 -44.08 15.09
C SER A 614 -2.14 -43.79 16.43
N PRO A 615 -0.96 -44.39 16.72
CA PRO A 615 -0.21 -44.06 17.93
C PRO A 615 0.13 -42.57 18.06
N GLY A 616 0.42 -41.89 16.94
CA GLY A 616 0.69 -40.45 16.92
C GLY A 616 -0.56 -39.60 17.20
N GLU A 617 -1.70 -39.97 16.60
CA GLU A 617 -2.99 -39.33 16.88
C GLU A 617 -3.42 -39.54 18.33
N LEU A 618 -3.22 -40.75 18.88
CA LEU A 618 -3.51 -41.05 20.26
C LEU A 618 -2.66 -40.18 21.21
N ASN A 619 -1.37 -40.00 20.94
CA ASN A 619 -0.51 -39.10 21.72
C ASN A 619 -1.02 -37.65 21.70
N ASN A 620 -1.44 -37.15 20.53
CA ASN A 620 -2.03 -35.82 20.42
C ASN A 620 -3.33 -35.70 21.21
N ILE A 621 -4.20 -36.72 21.16
CA ILE A 621 -5.45 -36.75 21.93
C ILE A 621 -5.16 -36.81 23.43
N MET A 622 -4.18 -37.59 23.87
CA MET A 622 -3.77 -37.65 25.27
C MET A 622 -3.26 -36.29 25.76
N ASN A 623 -2.48 -35.57 24.93
CA ASN A 623 -2.07 -34.19 25.24
C ASN A 623 -3.26 -33.24 25.34
N LEU A 624 -4.25 -33.36 24.45
CA LEU A 624 -5.49 -32.58 24.51
C LEU A 624 -6.31 -32.88 25.78
N LEU A 625 -6.36 -34.14 26.22
CA LEU A 625 -7.02 -34.55 27.46
C LEU A 625 -6.32 -33.99 28.71
N VAL A 626 -4.99 -33.91 28.70
CA VAL A 626 -4.20 -33.23 29.73
C VAL A 626 -4.51 -31.74 29.77
N LEU A 627 -4.52 -31.07 28.61
CA LEU A 627 -4.82 -29.65 28.52
C LEU A 627 -6.28 -29.34 28.90
N ARG A 628 -7.24 -30.21 28.59
CA ARG A 628 -8.67 -30.06 28.89
C ARG A 628 -8.92 -29.75 30.36
N GLU A 629 -8.32 -30.52 31.27
CA GLU A 629 -8.60 -30.35 32.69
C GLU A 629 -8.06 -29.02 33.22
N ILE A 630 -6.86 -28.65 32.80
CA ILE A 630 -6.24 -27.36 33.10
C ILE A 630 -7.11 -26.22 32.54
N TYR A 631 -7.61 -26.38 31.31
CA TYR A 631 -8.50 -25.43 30.67
C TYR A 631 -9.77 -25.19 31.49
N ILE A 632 -10.45 -26.26 31.93
CA ILE A 632 -11.65 -26.19 32.77
C ILE A 632 -11.34 -25.51 34.11
N GLN A 633 -10.20 -25.80 34.73
CA GLN A 633 -9.78 -25.15 35.98
C GLN A 633 -9.62 -23.63 35.80
N TYR A 634 -8.97 -23.19 34.73
CA TYR A 634 -8.81 -21.75 34.46
C TYR A 634 -10.11 -21.06 34.05
N LEU A 635 -10.99 -21.74 33.31
CA LEU A 635 -12.35 -21.24 33.07
C LEU A 635 -13.14 -21.08 34.36
N SER A 636 -12.95 -21.96 35.35
CA SER A 636 -13.56 -21.80 36.68
C SER A 636 -13.11 -20.50 37.35
N LYS A 637 -11.82 -20.20 37.29
CA LYS A 637 -11.26 -18.96 37.85
C LYS A 637 -11.81 -17.71 37.15
N ILE A 638 -11.97 -17.77 35.81
CA ILE A 638 -12.64 -16.70 35.06
C ILE A 638 -14.11 -16.62 35.45
N LEU A 639 -14.82 -17.74 35.58
CA LEU A 639 -16.24 -17.77 35.94
C LEU A 639 -16.53 -17.08 37.29
N SER A 640 -15.62 -17.22 38.27
CA SER A 640 -15.71 -16.52 39.55
C SER A 640 -15.50 -15.01 39.46
N SER A 641 -14.89 -14.51 38.38
CA SER A 641 -14.52 -13.10 38.20
C SER A 641 -15.36 -12.39 37.14
N ASP A 642 -15.62 -13.04 36.00
CA ASP A 642 -16.45 -12.59 34.88
C ASP A 642 -17.24 -13.77 34.30
N LYS A 643 -18.50 -13.89 34.75
CA LYS A 643 -19.41 -14.95 34.34
C LYS A 643 -19.74 -14.93 32.85
N VAL A 644 -19.79 -13.75 32.23
CA VAL A 644 -20.16 -13.59 30.82
C VAL A 644 -19.02 -14.02 29.91
N LEU A 645 -17.79 -13.61 30.22
CA LEU A 645 -16.60 -14.01 29.48
C LEU A 645 -16.40 -15.53 29.55
N ALA A 646 -16.49 -16.12 30.75
CA ALA A 646 -16.39 -17.57 30.93
C ALA A 646 -17.47 -18.33 30.14
N ALA A 647 -18.73 -17.89 30.21
CA ALA A 647 -19.84 -18.50 29.48
C ALA A 647 -19.66 -18.41 27.96
N LYS A 648 -19.19 -17.27 27.44
CA LYS A 648 -18.92 -17.08 26.01
C LYS A 648 -17.80 -18.00 25.52
N THR A 649 -16.68 -18.05 26.23
CA THR A 649 -15.53 -18.90 25.89
C THR A 649 -15.90 -20.39 25.98
N TRP A 650 -16.64 -20.78 27.01
CA TRP A 650 -17.16 -22.14 27.16
C TRP A 650 -18.10 -22.52 26.02
N CYS A 651 -19.07 -21.66 25.68
CA CYS A 651 -20.00 -21.87 24.56
C CYS A 651 -19.28 -22.15 23.23
N SER A 652 -18.17 -21.47 22.94
CA SER A 652 -17.41 -21.69 21.70
C SER A 652 -16.59 -22.98 21.69
N LEU A 653 -16.16 -23.47 22.84
CA LEU A 653 -15.12 -24.50 22.93
C LEU A 653 -15.57 -25.78 23.65
N LYS A 654 -16.76 -25.79 24.25
CA LYS A 654 -17.36 -26.92 24.97
C LYS A 654 -17.27 -28.23 24.17
N ARG A 655 -17.63 -28.17 22.89
CA ARG A 655 -17.56 -29.34 21.99
C ARG A 655 -16.13 -29.88 21.87
N LEU A 656 -15.14 -29.01 21.74
CA LEU A 656 -13.73 -29.41 21.60
C LEU A 656 -13.14 -30.02 22.87
N HIS A 657 -13.65 -29.63 24.04
CA HIS A 657 -13.19 -30.15 25.33
C HIS A 657 -13.92 -31.42 25.77
N LEU A 658 -15.14 -31.67 25.29
CA LEU A 658 -15.97 -32.78 25.76
C LEU A 658 -16.14 -33.92 24.73
N ASN A 659 -15.93 -33.67 23.44
CA ASN A 659 -16.15 -34.66 22.39
C ASN A 659 -14.93 -35.60 22.17
N PHE A 660 -14.50 -36.32 23.20
CA PHE A 660 -13.54 -37.42 23.04
C PHE A 660 -14.24 -38.78 23.15
N LEU A 661 -13.70 -39.82 22.52
CA LEU A 661 -14.27 -41.17 22.63
C LEU A 661 -14.00 -41.76 24.02
N ASP A 662 -15.00 -42.42 24.61
CA ASP A 662 -14.97 -43.00 25.96
C ASP A 662 -13.83 -44.00 26.13
N VAL A 663 -13.54 -44.79 25.10
CA VAL A 663 -12.41 -45.74 25.09
C VAL A 663 -11.06 -45.07 25.34
N VAL A 664 -10.89 -43.80 24.92
CA VAL A 664 -9.67 -43.01 25.13
C VAL A 664 -9.74 -42.24 26.46
N GLN A 665 -10.92 -41.76 26.83
CA GLN A 665 -11.11 -41.04 28.09
C GLN A 665 -11.01 -41.93 29.33
N LYS A 666 -11.16 -43.25 29.19
CA LYS A 666 -11.09 -44.22 30.30
C LYS A 666 -9.82 -44.06 31.15
N ASP A 667 -8.70 -43.78 30.51
CA ASP A 667 -7.40 -43.66 31.18
C ASP A 667 -7.12 -42.24 31.71
N VAL A 668 -7.91 -41.24 31.29
CA VAL A 668 -7.84 -39.85 31.76
C VAL A 668 -9.28 -39.32 31.98
N PRO A 669 -10.01 -39.86 32.97
CA PRO A 669 -11.38 -39.45 33.23
C PRO A 669 -11.44 -38.01 33.74
N ILE A 670 -12.50 -37.28 33.39
CA ILE A 670 -12.74 -35.95 33.97
C ILE A 670 -12.91 -36.10 35.49
N SER A 671 -12.05 -35.42 36.26
CA SER A 671 -12.12 -35.41 37.72
C SER A 671 -13.45 -34.89 38.25
N SER A 672 -13.81 -35.30 39.47
CA SER A 672 -15.03 -34.82 40.15
C SER A 672 -15.08 -33.30 40.24
N THR A 673 -13.95 -32.66 40.56
CA THR A 673 -13.80 -31.21 40.61
C THR A 673 -14.07 -30.56 39.25
N ALA A 674 -13.52 -31.11 38.15
CA ALA A 674 -13.79 -30.58 36.82
C ALA A 674 -15.26 -30.77 36.39
N ARG A 675 -15.92 -31.87 36.79
CA ARG A 675 -17.36 -32.10 36.53
C ARG A 675 -18.23 -31.05 37.22
N GLU A 676 -17.95 -30.71 38.48
CA GLU A 676 -18.66 -29.65 39.19
C GLU A 676 -18.50 -28.28 38.50
N VAL A 677 -17.30 -27.99 37.99
CA VAL A 677 -17.05 -26.77 37.23
C VAL A 677 -17.82 -26.77 35.91
N ILE A 678 -17.85 -27.89 35.18
CA ILE A 678 -18.64 -28.02 33.95
C ILE A 678 -20.11 -27.73 34.23
N MET A 679 -20.70 -28.26 35.31
CA MET A 679 -22.09 -27.97 35.67
C MET A 679 -22.33 -26.48 35.90
N LYS A 680 -21.39 -25.80 36.58
CA LYS A 680 -21.46 -24.34 36.81
C LYS A 680 -21.30 -23.54 35.51
N LEU A 681 -20.41 -23.97 34.61
CA LEU A 681 -20.22 -23.37 33.30
C LEU A 681 -21.43 -23.58 32.38
N ASP A 682 -22.06 -24.76 32.42
CA ASP A 682 -23.28 -25.07 31.67
C ASP A 682 -24.48 -24.24 32.15
N ALA A 683 -24.62 -24.06 33.46
CA ALA A 683 -25.60 -23.13 34.02
C ALA A 683 -25.32 -21.68 33.56
N ALA A 684 -24.07 -21.24 33.60
CA ALA A 684 -23.69 -19.91 33.15
C ALA A 684 -23.87 -19.70 31.64
N GLU A 685 -23.58 -20.72 30.81
CA GLU A 685 -23.84 -20.73 29.37
C GLU A 685 -25.34 -20.65 29.10
N LYS A 686 -26.17 -21.43 29.81
CA LYS A 686 -27.62 -21.38 29.70
C LYS A 686 -28.14 -19.98 30.04
N ASP A 687 -27.72 -19.41 31.17
CA ASP A 687 -28.08 -18.05 31.57
C ASP A 687 -27.63 -17.02 30.51
N TYR A 688 -26.42 -17.17 29.97
CA TYR A 688 -25.87 -16.28 28.94
C TYR A 688 -26.64 -16.40 27.61
N ARG A 689 -26.98 -17.61 27.16
CA ARG A 689 -27.80 -17.84 25.97
C ARG A 689 -29.22 -17.34 26.17
N GLU A 690 -29.79 -17.47 27.36
CA GLU A 690 -31.10 -16.91 27.70
C GLU A 690 -31.05 -15.37 27.71
N HIS A 691 -30.01 -14.75 28.28
CA HIS A 691 -29.81 -13.30 28.22
C HIS A 691 -29.51 -12.79 26.81
N GLN A 692 -28.77 -13.55 25.98
CA GLN A 692 -28.56 -13.27 24.56
C GLN A 692 -29.85 -13.45 23.77
N ASN A 693 -30.68 -14.45 24.10
CA ASN A 693 -31.99 -14.65 23.49
C ASN A 693 -32.99 -13.59 23.95
N GLN A 694 -32.86 -13.03 25.17
CA GLN A 694 -33.64 -11.90 25.68
C GLN A 694 -33.17 -10.55 25.11
N ARG A 695 -31.85 -10.34 24.92
CA ARG A 695 -31.30 -9.22 24.12
C ARG A 695 -31.63 -9.37 22.64
N ASN A 696 -31.72 -10.60 22.14
CA ASN A 696 -32.24 -10.94 20.82
C ASN A 696 -33.77 -10.95 20.79
N LEU A 697 -34.48 -10.87 21.92
CA LEU A 697 -35.91 -10.53 21.99
C LEU A 697 -36.12 -9.03 21.81
N SER A 698 -35.11 -8.18 22.05
CA SER A 698 -35.09 -6.81 21.50
C SER A 698 -34.93 -6.83 19.97
N PHE A 699 -34.15 -7.77 19.42
CA PHE A 699 -34.03 -7.99 17.96
C PHE A 699 -35.19 -8.79 17.34
N GLN A 700 -35.92 -9.61 18.11
CA GLN A 700 -37.13 -10.31 17.69
C GLN A 700 -38.39 -9.48 17.95
N LYS A 701 -38.35 -8.49 18.85
CA LYS A 701 -39.28 -7.36 18.84
C LYS A 701 -39.04 -6.44 17.63
N LEU A 702 -37.84 -6.44 17.06
CA LEU A 702 -37.55 -5.89 15.73
C LEU A 702 -37.96 -6.82 14.58
N SER A 703 -38.10 -8.14 14.80
CA SER A 703 -38.68 -9.06 13.80
C SER A 703 -40.20 -9.20 13.91
N THR A 704 -40.84 -8.69 14.96
CA THR A 704 -42.30 -8.41 15.00
C THR A 704 -42.63 -6.98 14.58
N ALA A 705 -41.62 -6.16 14.28
CA ALA A 705 -41.77 -4.97 13.43
C ALA A 705 -41.76 -5.32 11.92
N LEU A 706 -41.90 -6.59 11.55
CA LEU A 706 -42.21 -7.03 10.18
C LEU A 706 -43.69 -6.82 9.78
N THR A 707 -44.46 -6.12 10.60
CA THR A 707 -45.71 -5.44 10.18
C THR A 707 -45.54 -3.93 10.00
N SER A 708 -44.30 -3.41 10.04
CA SER A 708 -44.00 -2.02 9.64
C SER A 708 -43.59 -1.89 8.16
N ALA A 709 -43.40 -3.01 7.45
CA ALA A 709 -43.19 -3.02 6.01
C ALA A 709 -44.38 -2.43 5.23
N ALA A 710 -45.60 -2.49 5.79
CA ALA A 710 -46.77 -1.82 5.21
C ALA A 710 -46.83 -0.31 5.54
N LYS A 711 -46.19 0.15 6.62
CA LYS A 711 -46.18 1.57 7.01
C LYS A 711 -45.02 2.35 6.37
N GLY A 712 -43.85 1.70 6.19
CA GLY A 712 -42.71 2.28 5.46
C GLY A 712 -42.90 2.34 3.94
N ILE A 713 -43.79 1.51 3.37
CA ILE A 713 -44.22 1.62 1.96
C ILE A 713 -45.26 2.75 1.80
N LEU A 714 -46.09 3.01 2.82
CA LEU A 714 -46.99 4.16 2.85
C LEU A 714 -46.24 5.50 3.08
N GLU A 715 -45.23 5.55 3.95
CA GLU A 715 -44.42 6.77 4.14
C GLU A 715 -43.45 7.08 2.98
N LYS A 716 -42.95 6.07 2.26
CA LYS A 716 -42.21 6.27 0.99
C LYS A 716 -43.11 6.80 -0.13
N GLY A 717 -44.41 6.53 -0.08
CA GLY A 717 -45.40 7.11 -0.99
C GLY A 717 -45.69 8.60 -0.72
N TYR A 718 -45.56 9.07 0.53
CA TYR A 718 -45.85 10.46 0.90
C TYR A 718 -44.66 11.43 0.78
N SER A 719 -43.41 10.96 0.67
CA SER A 719 -42.26 11.84 0.36
C SER A 719 -42.07 12.12 -1.12
N PHE A 720 -42.74 11.36 -2.00
CA PHE A 720 -42.61 11.46 -3.46
C PHE A 720 -43.32 12.71 -4.05
N PHE A 721 -44.19 13.37 -3.28
CA PHE A 721 -45.02 14.48 -3.74
C PHE A 721 -44.85 15.80 -2.94
N LYS A 722 -43.79 15.95 -2.15
CA LYS A 722 -43.45 17.29 -1.63
C LYS A 722 -42.47 17.95 -2.60
N PRO A 723 -42.73 19.18 -3.08
CA PRO A 723 -41.72 19.96 -3.77
C PRO A 723 -40.65 20.32 -2.74
N ALA A 724 -39.69 19.42 -2.54
CA ALA A 724 -38.53 19.71 -1.73
C ALA A 724 -37.74 20.75 -2.51
N ASN A 725 -37.68 21.97 -1.99
CA ASN A 725 -36.78 22.97 -2.52
C ASN A 725 -35.33 22.41 -2.42
N ILE A 726 -34.40 22.98 -3.21
CA ILE A 726 -33.02 22.50 -3.28
C ILE A 726 -32.35 22.37 -1.90
N LYS A 727 -32.73 23.22 -0.93
CA LYS A 727 -32.17 23.19 0.44
C LYS A 727 -32.55 21.92 1.18
N ASP A 728 -33.82 21.52 1.10
CA ASP A 728 -34.33 20.33 1.78
C ASP A 728 -33.68 19.05 1.22
N ILE A 729 -33.55 18.97 -0.11
CA ILE A 729 -32.92 17.84 -0.79
C ILE A 729 -31.47 17.68 -0.34
N VAL A 730 -30.70 18.77 -0.43
CA VAL A 730 -29.27 18.78 -0.13
C VAL A 730 -29.01 18.54 1.36
N SER A 731 -29.81 19.13 2.25
CA SER A 731 -29.72 18.90 3.71
C SER A 731 -30.01 17.45 4.07
N ALA A 732 -31.05 16.86 3.46
CA ALA A 732 -31.41 15.46 3.67
C ALA A 732 -30.33 14.51 3.14
N TYR A 733 -29.69 14.85 2.01
CA TYR A 733 -28.60 14.06 1.47
C TYR A 733 -27.35 14.12 2.37
N PHE A 734 -26.98 15.31 2.86
CA PHE A 734 -25.83 15.50 3.76
C PHE A 734 -26.02 14.77 5.10
N SER A 735 -27.24 14.74 5.64
CA SER A 735 -27.55 14.12 6.94
C SER A 735 -27.58 12.60 6.91
N LYS A 736 -27.73 11.99 5.73
CA LYS A 736 -27.72 10.54 5.53
C LYS A 736 -26.28 10.06 5.31
N GLU A 737 -25.40 10.23 6.31
CA GLU A 737 -24.10 9.55 6.27
C GLU A 737 -24.35 8.03 6.32
N PRO A 738 -23.94 7.24 5.32
CA PRO A 738 -24.08 5.79 5.41
C PRO A 738 -23.12 5.24 6.46
N GLU A 739 -23.68 4.57 7.48
CA GLU A 739 -23.00 3.46 8.14
C GLU A 739 -22.60 2.45 7.05
N GLU A 740 -21.38 1.95 7.11
CA GLU A 740 -20.71 1.16 6.08
C GLU A 740 -21.62 0.11 5.41
N GLN A 741 -22.10 0.42 4.20
CA GLN A 741 -22.47 -0.60 3.22
C GLN A 741 -21.41 -0.60 2.13
N CYS A 742 -20.23 -1.13 2.47
CA CYS A 742 -19.25 -1.56 1.48
C CYS A 742 -19.60 -2.99 1.06
N GLY A 743 -20.65 -3.11 0.22
CA GLY A 743 -20.96 -4.32 -0.54
C GLY A 743 -20.80 -4.03 -2.04
N GLU A 744 -20.88 -5.06 -2.90
CA GLU A 744 -20.59 -5.08 -4.34
C GLU A 744 -21.30 -4.05 -5.25
N LYS A 745 -22.09 -3.11 -4.72
CA LYS A 745 -22.75 -2.03 -5.45
C LYS A 745 -22.20 -0.68 -4.96
N GLY A 746 -21.54 0.06 -5.85
CA GLY A 746 -20.83 1.32 -5.55
C GLY A 746 -21.66 2.42 -4.88
N TYR A 747 -21.01 3.58 -4.64
CA TYR A 747 -21.58 4.70 -3.87
C TYR A 747 -22.97 5.16 -4.34
N ARG A 748 -23.77 5.66 -3.39
CA ARG A 748 -25.12 6.22 -3.64
C ARG A 748 -25.04 7.45 -4.55
N GLN A 749 -25.81 7.44 -5.63
CA GLN A 749 -26.05 8.59 -6.50
C GLN A 749 -27.55 8.94 -6.51
N GLU A 750 -27.88 10.23 -6.45
CA GLU A 750 -29.25 10.74 -6.61
C GLU A 750 -29.32 11.75 -7.76
N ASN A 751 -30.19 11.50 -8.74
CA ASN A 751 -30.43 12.41 -9.86
C ASN A 751 -31.73 13.17 -9.63
N HIS A 752 -31.68 14.51 -9.73
CA HIS A 752 -32.81 15.42 -9.52
C HIS A 752 -33.11 16.20 -10.80
N GLU A 753 -33.65 15.50 -11.82
CA GLU A 753 -33.80 16.04 -13.18
C GLU A 753 -34.68 17.30 -13.28
N ALA A 754 -35.69 17.43 -12.40
CA ALA A 754 -36.58 18.58 -12.36
C ALA A 754 -35.87 19.87 -11.91
N LEU A 755 -34.83 19.74 -11.08
CA LEU A 755 -34.00 20.85 -10.62
C LEU A 755 -32.65 20.92 -11.36
N GLY A 756 -32.40 20.02 -12.31
CA GLY A 756 -31.23 20.08 -13.18
C GLY A 756 -29.89 19.77 -12.49
N PHE A 757 -29.86 18.93 -11.46
CA PHE A 757 -28.60 18.51 -10.81
C PHE A 757 -28.58 17.04 -10.36
N LYS A 758 -27.41 16.55 -9.98
CA LYS A 758 -27.19 15.25 -9.32
C LYS A 758 -26.26 15.38 -8.12
N LEU A 759 -26.41 14.47 -7.16
CA LEU A 759 -25.58 14.34 -5.96
C LEU A 759 -24.93 12.96 -5.92
N SER A 760 -23.65 12.90 -5.56
CA SER A 760 -22.92 11.63 -5.39
C SER A 760 -21.89 11.71 -4.27
N ILE A 761 -21.68 10.58 -3.59
CA ILE A 761 -20.58 10.39 -2.64
C ILE A 761 -19.43 9.67 -3.33
N PHE A 762 -18.20 10.07 -3.03
CA PHE A 762 -17.00 9.38 -3.52
C PHE A 762 -15.84 9.53 -2.52
N HIS A 763 -14.82 8.70 -2.72
CA HIS A 763 -13.54 8.82 -2.02
C HIS A 763 -12.49 9.41 -2.93
N ALA A 764 -11.70 10.38 -2.45
CA ALA A 764 -10.56 10.88 -3.22
C ALA A 764 -9.33 9.97 -3.06
N PHE A 765 -9.19 9.30 -1.90
CA PHE A 765 -8.15 8.34 -1.55
C PHE A 765 -8.74 7.04 -0.94
N SER A 766 -8.00 5.93 -0.98
CA SER A 766 -8.46 4.59 -0.59
C SER A 766 -8.70 4.37 0.92
N GLY A 767 -8.98 5.42 1.69
CA GLY A 767 -9.21 5.36 3.15
C GLY A 767 -10.68 5.58 3.53
N VAL A 768 -11.12 4.87 4.58
CA VAL A 768 -12.50 4.89 5.12
C VAL A 768 -12.95 6.29 5.57
N GLY A 769 -12.01 7.20 5.88
CA GLY A 769 -12.28 8.56 6.35
C GLY A 769 -12.39 9.65 5.28
N ASP A 770 -11.94 9.42 4.03
CA ASP A 770 -11.85 10.47 3.00
C ASP A 770 -13.08 10.49 2.09
N ARG A 771 -14.20 11.01 2.60
CA ARG A 771 -15.48 11.07 1.88
C ARG A 771 -15.84 12.50 1.45
N TRP A 772 -16.20 12.63 0.18
CA TRP A 772 -16.65 13.87 -0.44
C TRP A 772 -18.06 13.70 -1.01
N ILE A 773 -18.85 14.77 -0.96
CA ILE A 773 -20.15 14.88 -1.63
C ILE A 773 -19.98 15.86 -2.78
N SER A 774 -20.28 15.42 -4.01
CA SER A 774 -20.30 16.29 -5.18
C SER A 774 -21.71 16.71 -5.55
N TYR A 775 -21.85 17.97 -5.94
CA TYR A 775 -23.00 18.52 -6.67
C TYR A 775 -22.57 18.75 -8.11
N GLU A 776 -23.31 18.20 -9.07
CA GLU A 776 -23.08 18.41 -10.50
C GLU A 776 -24.37 18.82 -11.20
N ARG A 777 -24.32 19.91 -11.97
CA ARG A 777 -25.40 20.34 -12.85
C ARG A 777 -25.58 19.37 -14.02
N THR A 778 -26.82 19.03 -14.34
CA THR A 778 -27.15 18.14 -15.47
C THR A 778 -27.65 18.91 -16.71
N LYS A 779 -28.07 20.17 -16.56
CA LYS A 779 -28.58 21.01 -17.66
C LYS A 779 -28.06 22.47 -17.56
N PRO A 780 -27.21 22.95 -18.50
CA PRO A 780 -26.53 22.16 -19.53
C PRO A 780 -25.56 21.14 -18.90
N PRO A 781 -25.29 20.01 -19.57
CA PRO A 781 -24.40 18.99 -19.04
C PRO A 781 -22.99 19.53 -18.87
N VAL A 782 -22.37 19.18 -17.75
CA VAL A 782 -20.97 19.51 -17.46
C VAL A 782 -20.07 18.63 -18.33
N LYS A 783 -19.13 19.25 -19.05
CA LYS A 783 -18.10 18.51 -19.82
C LYS A 783 -17.15 17.80 -18.86
N GLU A 784 -16.36 16.86 -19.36
CA GLU A 784 -15.30 16.24 -18.56
C GLU A 784 -14.40 17.31 -17.95
N ILE A 785 -14.28 17.30 -16.62
CA ILE A 785 -13.54 18.29 -15.85
C ILE A 785 -12.08 17.87 -15.76
N ASP A 786 -11.20 18.80 -16.13
CA ASP A 786 -9.79 18.70 -15.83
C ASP A 786 -9.54 19.11 -14.37
N GLU A 787 -9.30 18.15 -13.48
CA GLU A 787 -8.96 18.45 -12.08
C GLU A 787 -7.66 19.27 -11.92
N PHE A 788 -6.88 19.41 -13.00
CA PHE A 788 -5.64 20.18 -13.04
C PHE A 788 -5.83 21.68 -13.25
N ASP A 789 -7.04 22.19 -13.46
CA ASP A 789 -7.33 23.61 -13.74
C ASP A 789 -7.48 24.48 -12.46
N TRP A 790 -7.86 25.75 -12.64
CA TRP A 790 -8.21 26.69 -11.58
C TRP A 790 -9.41 26.20 -10.75
N LYS A 791 -9.29 26.36 -9.43
CA LYS A 791 -10.34 25.99 -8.47
C LYS A 791 -10.37 26.95 -7.28
N PHE A 792 -11.57 27.15 -6.76
CA PHE A 792 -11.78 27.87 -5.50
C PHE A 792 -11.88 26.89 -4.34
N ASN A 793 -11.36 27.29 -3.19
CA ASN A 793 -11.47 26.57 -1.92
C ASN A 793 -12.10 27.51 -0.91
N LEU A 794 -13.11 27.02 -0.20
CA LEU A 794 -13.82 27.78 0.81
C LEU A 794 -13.49 27.22 2.20
N SER A 795 -13.07 28.10 3.10
CA SER A 795 -12.81 27.77 4.50
C SER A 795 -14.10 27.79 5.31
N ILE A 796 -14.57 26.63 5.76
CA ILE A 796 -15.85 26.49 6.48
C ILE A 796 -15.60 25.67 7.74
N HIS A 797 -16.02 26.17 8.91
CA HIS A 797 -15.91 25.43 10.15
C HIS A 797 -16.71 24.12 10.07
N LYS A 798 -16.14 23.02 10.57
CA LYS A 798 -16.72 21.67 10.44
C LYS A 798 -18.19 21.56 10.87
N ASP A 799 -18.60 22.29 11.90
CA ASP A 799 -19.96 22.21 12.46
C ASP A 799 -20.97 23.03 11.64
N ASP A 800 -20.49 23.85 10.70
CA ASP A 800 -21.31 24.72 9.87
C ASP A 800 -21.47 24.17 8.44
N LEU A 801 -20.87 23.01 8.10
CA LEU A 801 -20.96 22.41 6.77
C LEU A 801 -22.39 22.04 6.38
N SER A 802 -23.17 21.49 7.31
CA SER A 802 -24.59 21.17 7.10
C SER A 802 -25.44 22.41 6.81
N LYS A 803 -25.01 23.59 7.27
CA LYS A 803 -25.64 24.88 6.97
C LYS A 803 -25.12 25.51 5.68
N ALA A 804 -23.83 25.36 5.40
CA ALA A 804 -23.19 25.94 4.23
C ALA A 804 -23.58 25.24 2.92
N PHE A 805 -23.75 23.92 2.94
CA PHE A 805 -24.05 23.15 1.72
C PHE A 805 -25.37 23.55 1.04
N PRO A 806 -26.51 23.69 1.75
CA PRO A 806 -27.76 24.19 1.15
C PRO A 806 -27.64 25.59 0.55
N ILE A 807 -26.82 26.47 1.15
CA ILE A 807 -26.58 27.84 0.66
C ILE A 807 -25.83 27.80 -0.67
N ILE A 808 -24.74 27.02 -0.75
CA ILE A 808 -23.97 26.91 -1.99
C ILE A 808 -24.77 26.23 -3.09
N ALA A 809 -25.56 25.21 -2.77
CA ALA A 809 -26.42 24.56 -3.75
C ALA A 809 -27.47 25.54 -4.33
N GLU A 810 -28.05 26.41 -3.49
CA GLU A 810 -28.97 27.45 -3.95
C GLU A 810 -28.27 28.46 -4.88
N VAL A 811 -27.09 28.96 -4.50
CA VAL A 811 -26.29 29.84 -5.37
C VAL A 811 -25.91 29.13 -6.67
N ALA A 812 -25.51 27.87 -6.59
CA ALA A 812 -25.16 27.06 -7.75
C ALA A 812 -26.33 26.90 -8.73
N ASN A 813 -27.55 26.73 -8.20
CA ASN A 813 -28.75 26.65 -9.02
C ASN A 813 -29.15 28.02 -9.62
N GLN A 814 -29.01 29.11 -8.87
CA GLN A 814 -29.33 30.47 -9.34
C GLN A 814 -28.33 30.97 -10.40
N MET A 815 -27.04 30.74 -10.16
CA MET A 815 -25.93 31.25 -10.99
C MET A 815 -25.40 30.21 -11.96
N ASN A 816 -26.10 29.07 -12.07
CA ASN A 816 -25.81 28.02 -13.03
C ASN A 816 -24.37 27.45 -12.91
N LEU A 817 -23.92 27.16 -11.68
CA LEU A 817 -22.61 26.54 -11.42
C LEU A 817 -22.60 25.06 -11.82
N GLY A 818 -21.50 24.64 -12.46
CA GLY A 818 -21.35 23.31 -13.03
C GLY A 818 -21.04 22.23 -11.99
N LEU A 819 -19.91 22.31 -11.29
CA LEU A 819 -19.47 21.30 -10.31
C LEU A 819 -18.83 21.93 -9.08
N PHE A 820 -19.22 21.44 -7.90
CA PHE A 820 -18.47 21.63 -6.67
C PHE A 820 -18.53 20.38 -5.79
N LYS A 821 -17.61 20.28 -4.83
CA LYS A 821 -17.61 19.23 -3.82
C LYS A 821 -17.43 19.79 -2.42
N ILE A 822 -18.02 19.12 -1.44
CA ILE A 822 -17.90 19.44 -0.02
C ILE A 822 -17.47 18.19 0.76
N MET A 823 -16.67 18.38 1.81
CA MET A 823 -16.33 17.29 2.74
C MET A 823 -17.59 16.76 3.43
N SER A 824 -17.63 15.45 3.68
CA SER A 824 -18.61 14.91 4.63
C SER A 824 -18.29 15.36 6.06
N GLN A 825 -19.25 15.21 6.98
CA GLN A 825 -19.04 15.56 8.39
C GLN A 825 -17.89 14.73 9.00
N ALA A 826 -17.84 13.43 8.70
CA ALA A 826 -16.76 12.54 9.11
C ALA A 826 -15.37 13.00 8.63
N GLN A 827 -15.26 13.40 7.35
CA GLN A 827 -13.99 13.86 6.79
C GLN A 827 -13.55 15.19 7.42
N ALA A 828 -14.46 16.15 7.59
CA ALA A 828 -14.15 17.43 8.23
C ALA A 828 -13.69 17.26 9.69
N ASN A 829 -14.36 16.36 10.43
CA ASN A 829 -13.95 15.99 11.79
C ASN A 829 -12.54 15.37 11.82
N SER A 830 -12.25 14.48 10.88
CA SER A 830 -10.94 13.83 10.74
C SER A 830 -9.84 14.85 10.44
N VAL A 831 -10.03 15.69 9.41
CA VAL A 831 -9.09 16.74 8.97
C VAL A 831 -8.74 17.70 10.10
N GLN A 832 -9.73 18.13 10.88
CA GLN A 832 -9.49 19.04 12.00
C GLN A 832 -8.85 18.33 13.21
N LYS A 833 -9.21 17.06 13.48
CA LYS A 833 -8.60 16.28 14.57
C LYS A 833 -7.11 16.08 14.38
N ILE A 834 -6.64 15.91 13.15
CA ILE A 834 -5.22 15.71 12.82
C ILE A 834 -4.48 17.02 12.49
N ASP A 835 -5.14 18.18 12.64
CA ASP A 835 -4.61 19.51 12.29
C ASP A 835 -3.94 19.57 10.90
N SER A 836 -4.64 19.05 9.89
CA SER A 836 -4.07 18.96 8.53
C SER A 836 -4.01 20.34 7.87
N LYS A 837 -2.86 21.01 8.00
CA LYS A 837 -2.59 22.36 7.46
C LYS A 837 -2.78 22.50 5.94
N THR A 838 -2.73 21.39 5.20
CA THR A 838 -2.92 21.39 3.74
C THR A 838 -4.40 21.28 3.34
N MET A 839 -5.26 20.79 4.24
CA MET A 839 -6.68 20.52 4.00
C MET A 839 -7.62 21.48 4.72
N ILE A 840 -7.25 21.98 5.91
CA ILE A 840 -8.00 23.02 6.61
C ILE A 840 -8.07 24.26 5.73
N GLY A 841 -9.27 24.79 5.51
CA GLY A 841 -9.53 25.88 4.58
C GLY A 841 -9.92 25.45 3.16
N ARG A 842 -10.19 24.15 2.96
CA ARG A 842 -10.64 23.54 1.69
C ARG A 842 -11.87 22.67 1.85
N GLU A 843 -12.69 22.93 2.86
CA GLU A 843 -13.83 22.08 3.18
C GLU A 843 -14.87 22.03 2.04
N LEU A 844 -14.88 23.05 1.18
CA LEU A 844 -15.61 23.06 -0.09
C LEU A 844 -14.71 23.51 -1.24
N VAL A 845 -14.83 22.85 -2.40
CA VAL A 845 -14.05 23.13 -3.61
C VAL A 845 -14.97 23.33 -4.81
N ILE A 846 -14.81 24.45 -5.53
CA ILE A 846 -15.54 24.78 -6.77
C ILE A 846 -14.56 24.71 -7.95
N TYR A 847 -14.93 24.02 -9.03
CA TYR A 847 -14.09 23.81 -10.21
C TYR A 847 -14.42 24.84 -11.30
N CYS A 848 -13.45 25.68 -11.69
CA CYS A 848 -13.73 26.77 -12.63
C CYS A 848 -14.06 26.27 -14.05
N ASN A 849 -13.39 25.21 -14.50
CA ASN A 849 -13.59 24.62 -15.82
C ASN A 849 -14.91 23.84 -15.98
N ALA A 850 -15.71 23.72 -14.92
CA ALA A 850 -17.10 23.31 -15.03
C ALA A 850 -17.98 24.39 -15.70
N ASN A 851 -17.47 25.63 -15.77
CA ASN A 851 -18.09 26.79 -16.40
C ASN A 851 -17.07 27.60 -17.23
N PRO A 852 -16.52 27.04 -18.32
CA PRO A 852 -15.50 27.70 -19.14
C PRO A 852 -15.99 29.00 -19.81
N GLU A 853 -17.29 29.24 -19.84
CA GLU A 853 -17.94 30.45 -20.35
C GLU A 853 -17.85 31.66 -19.40
N LEU A 854 -17.44 31.47 -18.14
CA LEU A 854 -17.36 32.53 -17.14
C LEU A 854 -15.98 33.19 -17.13
N ASP A 855 -15.98 34.51 -17.34
CA ASP A 855 -14.80 35.35 -17.14
C ASP A 855 -14.57 35.65 -15.65
N ALA A 856 -13.44 36.31 -15.36
CA ALA A 856 -13.06 36.65 -14.00
C ALA A 856 -14.11 37.51 -13.27
N GLU A 857 -14.77 38.43 -13.96
CA GLU A 857 -15.73 39.36 -13.35
C GLU A 857 -16.99 38.62 -12.89
N LYS A 858 -17.55 37.75 -13.74
CA LYS A 858 -18.70 36.91 -13.38
C LYS A 858 -18.37 35.93 -12.25
N TRP A 859 -17.14 35.38 -12.23
CA TRP A 859 -16.69 34.56 -11.12
C TRP A 859 -16.69 35.36 -9.81
N ILE A 860 -16.18 36.59 -9.84
CA ILE A 860 -16.16 37.45 -8.65
C ILE A 860 -17.59 37.75 -8.17
N ASP A 861 -18.55 38.01 -9.06
CA ASP A 861 -19.96 38.22 -8.67
C ASP A 861 -20.53 37.02 -7.91
N ILE A 862 -20.28 35.80 -8.40
CA ILE A 862 -20.70 34.56 -7.75
C ILE A 862 -20.04 34.43 -6.36
N LEU A 863 -18.73 34.68 -6.27
CA LEU A 863 -18.00 34.58 -5.01
C LEU A 863 -18.49 35.63 -3.99
N VAL A 864 -18.79 36.86 -4.42
CA VAL A 864 -19.38 37.90 -3.57
C VAL A 864 -20.75 37.49 -3.06
N GLN A 865 -21.59 36.88 -3.91
CA GLN A 865 -22.89 36.36 -3.49
C GLN A 865 -22.73 35.26 -2.43
N ILE A 866 -21.79 34.34 -2.61
CA ILE A 866 -21.49 33.28 -1.63
C ILE A 866 -21.03 33.90 -0.30
N GLU A 867 -20.07 34.81 -0.33
CA GLU A 867 -19.53 35.51 0.85
C GLU A 867 -20.64 36.21 1.64
N ASN A 868 -21.54 36.92 0.94
CA ASN A 868 -22.67 37.61 1.57
C ASN A 868 -23.69 36.64 2.19
N CYS A 869 -24.00 35.55 1.51
CA CYS A 869 -24.91 34.53 2.03
C CYS A 869 -24.31 33.83 3.28
N PHE A 870 -23.01 33.54 3.28
CA PHE A 870 -22.32 32.93 4.42
C PHE A 870 -22.26 33.86 5.63
N LYS A 871 -21.94 35.15 5.42
CA LYS A 871 -21.98 36.18 6.48
C LYS A 871 -23.37 36.29 7.09
N LYS A 872 -24.41 36.38 6.24
CA LYS A 872 -25.81 36.46 6.68
C LYS A 872 -26.26 35.24 7.48
N ALA A 873 -25.77 34.05 7.12
CA ALA A 873 -26.07 32.80 7.81
C ALA A 873 -25.19 32.54 9.05
N GLY A 874 -24.23 33.41 9.34
CA GLY A 874 -23.32 33.27 10.48
C GLY A 874 -22.37 32.08 10.37
N ILE A 875 -21.98 31.69 9.15
CA ILE A 875 -21.03 30.59 8.92
C ILE A 875 -19.65 31.01 9.44
N ARG A 876 -18.99 30.16 10.25
CA ARG A 876 -17.63 30.42 10.72
C ARG A 876 -16.60 29.89 9.73
N THR A 877 -15.43 30.52 9.66
CA THR A 877 -14.29 29.97 8.93
C THR A 877 -13.60 28.88 9.76
N SER A 878 -13.02 27.88 9.11
CA SER A 878 -12.19 26.87 9.79
C SER A 878 -10.82 27.41 10.20
N THR A 879 -10.34 28.45 9.50
CA THR A 879 -9.08 29.13 9.73
C THR A 879 -9.17 30.59 9.30
N ALA A 880 -8.37 31.48 9.91
CA ALA A 880 -8.24 32.87 9.47
C ALA A 880 -7.30 33.03 8.26
N THR A 881 -6.42 32.04 8.04
CA THR A 881 -5.41 32.03 6.98
C THR A 881 -5.72 30.94 5.97
N CYS A 882 -5.69 31.26 4.67
CA CYS A 882 -5.84 30.24 3.64
C CYS A 882 -4.57 29.36 3.57
N PRO A 883 -4.66 28.13 3.05
CA PRO A 883 -3.49 27.30 2.79
C PRO A 883 -2.41 28.06 2.00
N ALA A 884 -1.14 27.83 2.30
CA ALA A 884 -0.02 28.53 1.64
C ALA A 884 0.01 28.33 0.11
N SER A 885 -0.54 27.21 -0.36
CA SER A 885 -0.70 26.88 -1.78
C SER A 885 -1.81 27.63 -2.48
N ASN A 886 -2.65 28.36 -1.74
CA ASN A 886 -3.73 29.19 -2.26
C ASN A 886 -3.40 30.68 -2.14
N ARG A 887 -4.07 31.50 -2.95
CA ARG A 887 -4.14 32.95 -2.76
C ARG A 887 -5.54 33.33 -2.25
N LYS A 888 -5.59 34.16 -1.21
CA LYS A 888 -6.84 34.63 -0.61
C LYS A 888 -7.57 35.61 -1.55
N LEU A 889 -8.88 35.46 -1.70
CA LEU A 889 -9.74 36.38 -2.46
C LEU A 889 -10.89 36.93 -1.61
N GLY A 890 -11.40 36.18 -0.64
CA GLY A 890 -12.49 36.58 0.25
C GLY A 890 -12.24 36.16 1.69
N LYS A 891 -13.24 36.33 2.57
CA LYS A 891 -13.17 35.84 3.96
C LYS A 891 -13.15 34.32 4.01
N TYR A 892 -14.03 33.69 3.24
CA TYR A 892 -14.10 32.23 3.10
C TYR A 892 -13.32 31.76 1.88
N VAL A 893 -13.29 32.55 0.80
CA VAL A 893 -12.80 32.13 -0.51
C VAL A 893 -11.29 32.32 -0.69
N SER A 894 -10.63 31.29 -1.21
CA SER A 894 -9.28 31.34 -1.76
C SER A 894 -9.21 30.55 -3.07
N TYR A 895 -8.19 30.75 -3.90
CA TYR A 895 -8.06 30.04 -5.18
C TYR A 895 -6.66 29.45 -5.37
N THR A 896 -6.60 28.42 -6.22
CA THR A 896 -5.36 27.72 -6.60
C THR A 896 -5.54 27.05 -7.95
N HIS A 897 -4.47 26.50 -8.50
CA HIS A 897 -4.50 25.65 -9.68
C HIS A 897 -4.15 24.19 -9.33
N GLY A 898 -4.77 23.23 -10.01
CA GLY A 898 -4.48 21.80 -9.84
C GLY A 898 -3.06 21.42 -10.26
N ALA A 899 -2.48 22.15 -11.23
CA ALA A 899 -1.12 21.92 -11.73
C ALA A 899 0.00 21.94 -10.67
N TRP A 900 -0.14 22.52 -9.47
CA TRP A 900 0.84 22.33 -8.38
C TRP A 900 0.26 21.71 -7.12
N THR A 901 -1.06 21.60 -6.99
CA THR A 901 -1.71 21.09 -5.77
C THR A 901 -2.11 19.63 -5.82
N ASN A 902 -2.07 18.98 -6.99
CA ASN A 902 -2.56 17.61 -7.13
C ASN A 902 -1.68 16.56 -6.40
N VAL A 903 -0.36 16.68 -6.52
CA VAL A 903 0.57 15.72 -5.88
C VAL A 903 1.15 16.30 -4.59
N ARG A 904 1.33 17.62 -4.52
CA ARG A 904 1.88 18.31 -3.36
C ARG A 904 1.05 19.54 -2.99
N MET A 905 0.20 19.40 -1.99
CA MET A 905 -0.66 20.51 -1.53
C MET A 905 0.09 21.58 -0.71
N ASP A 906 1.38 21.38 -0.45
CA ASP A 906 2.23 22.26 0.37
C ASP A 906 3.04 23.29 -0.43
N VAL A 907 3.04 23.23 -1.77
CA VAL A 907 3.77 24.18 -2.62
C VAL A 907 3.15 25.58 -2.52
N PRO A 908 3.87 26.61 -2.05
CA PRO A 908 3.33 27.97 -1.95
C PRO A 908 2.82 28.51 -3.30
N PHE A 909 1.72 29.25 -3.31
CA PHE A 909 1.08 29.74 -4.54
C PHE A 909 2.08 30.48 -5.46
N ALA A 910 2.88 31.39 -4.89
CA ALA A 910 3.85 32.18 -5.64
C ALA A 910 4.97 31.33 -6.28
N GLU A 911 5.34 30.23 -5.64
CA GLU A 911 6.29 29.26 -6.19
C GLU A 911 5.61 28.43 -7.28
N GLY A 912 4.45 27.86 -7.00
CA GLY A 912 3.72 26.98 -7.92
C GLY A 912 3.33 27.66 -9.22
N ILE A 913 2.84 28.90 -9.17
CA ILE A 913 2.44 29.64 -10.37
C ILE A 913 3.65 29.96 -11.27
N LYS A 914 4.78 30.30 -10.67
CA LYS A 914 6.03 30.59 -11.39
C LYS A 914 6.65 29.33 -11.98
N GLU A 915 6.68 28.25 -11.21
CA GLU A 915 7.24 26.98 -11.65
C GLU A 915 6.46 26.40 -12.85
N THR A 916 5.14 26.58 -12.84
CA THR A 916 4.23 26.07 -13.88
C THR A 916 4.00 27.02 -15.05
N ALA A 917 4.70 28.16 -15.07
CA ALA A 917 4.63 29.22 -16.08
C ALA A 917 3.19 29.72 -16.33
N LEU A 918 2.40 29.83 -15.26
CA LEU A 918 0.98 30.22 -15.28
C LEU A 918 0.75 31.69 -14.91
N GLU A 919 1.81 32.49 -14.74
CA GLU A 919 1.66 33.88 -14.27
C GLU A 919 0.82 34.74 -15.24
N ASP A 920 0.99 34.49 -16.54
CA ASP A 920 0.28 35.21 -17.61
C ASP A 920 -1.17 34.69 -17.79
N ASP A 921 -1.49 33.53 -17.23
CA ASP A 921 -2.79 32.85 -17.30
C ASP A 921 -3.56 32.92 -15.94
N ASP A 922 -3.10 33.75 -15.00
CA ASP A 922 -3.77 33.96 -13.70
C ASP A 922 -5.08 34.74 -13.88
N LEU A 923 -6.19 34.00 -13.91
CA LEU A 923 -7.53 34.53 -14.12
C LEU A 923 -7.90 35.65 -13.13
N PHE A 924 -7.32 35.67 -11.93
CA PHE A 924 -7.66 36.62 -10.86
C PHE A 924 -6.52 37.59 -10.51
N VAL A 925 -5.52 37.74 -11.39
CA VAL A 925 -4.36 38.63 -11.15
C VAL A 925 -4.75 40.07 -10.80
N ASN A 926 -5.87 40.55 -11.35
CA ASN A 926 -6.40 41.90 -11.16
C ASN A 926 -7.30 42.07 -9.93
N TYR A 927 -7.45 41.02 -9.11
CA TYR A 927 -8.29 41.04 -7.91
C TYR A 927 -7.45 40.77 -6.67
N GLU A 928 -7.92 41.30 -5.54
CA GLU A 928 -7.32 41.13 -4.22
C GLU A 928 -8.41 41.03 -3.14
N TYR A 929 -8.01 40.61 -1.95
CA TYR A 929 -8.89 40.56 -0.79
C TYR A 929 -8.97 41.95 -0.13
N ASP A 930 -10.17 42.52 -0.03
CA ASP A 930 -10.43 43.74 0.74
C ASP A 930 -10.77 43.35 2.19
N GLU A 931 -9.88 43.68 3.13
CA GLU A 931 -10.08 43.37 4.55
C GLU A 931 -11.30 44.09 5.16
N ALA A 932 -11.61 45.31 4.69
CA ALA A 932 -12.72 46.10 5.24
C ALA A 932 -14.08 45.59 4.76
N ALA A 933 -14.19 45.23 3.47
CA ALA A 933 -15.40 44.63 2.92
C ALA A 933 -15.51 43.11 3.21
N GLU A 934 -14.41 42.50 3.67
CA GLU A 934 -14.25 41.05 3.80
C GLU A 934 -14.64 40.30 2.51
N ALA A 935 -14.28 40.83 1.33
CA ALA A 935 -14.75 40.34 0.04
C ALA A 935 -13.71 40.55 -1.08
N PRO A 936 -13.82 39.85 -2.23
CA PRO A 936 -12.97 40.12 -3.38
C PRO A 936 -13.21 41.53 -3.93
N ARG A 937 -12.12 42.21 -4.31
CA ARG A 937 -12.15 43.55 -4.90
C ARG A 937 -11.16 43.64 -6.05
N LYS A 938 -11.51 44.43 -7.07
CA LYS A 938 -10.60 44.76 -8.18
C LYS A 938 -9.49 45.69 -7.69
N LYS A 939 -8.24 45.35 -7.99
CA LYS A 939 -7.07 46.18 -7.68
C LYS A 939 -7.26 47.55 -8.30
N MET A 940 -7.05 48.61 -7.52
CA MET A 940 -7.00 49.95 -8.10
C MET A 940 -5.75 50.03 -8.97
N ALA A 941 -5.90 50.48 -10.21
CA ALA A 941 -4.75 50.79 -11.05
C ALA A 941 -3.88 51.77 -10.27
N SER A 942 -2.66 51.35 -9.92
CA SER A 942 -1.65 52.28 -9.46
C SER A 942 -1.48 53.30 -10.58
N LYS A 943 -1.93 54.54 -10.36
CA LYS A 943 -1.52 55.66 -11.21
C LYS A 943 0.00 55.59 -11.26
N LYS A 944 0.56 55.24 -12.42
CA LYS A 944 1.96 55.54 -12.71
C LYS A 944 2.08 57.06 -12.48
N LEU A 945 2.72 57.43 -11.38
CA LEU A 945 3.37 58.74 -11.29
C LEU A 945 4.44 58.69 -12.39
N ASN A 946 4.17 59.42 -13.47
CA ASN A 946 5.12 59.64 -14.56
C ASN A 946 6.41 60.26 -14.02
#